data_AF-A0A6B1I215-F1
#
_entry.id   AF-A0A6B1I215-F1
#
_cell.length_a   1.000
_cell.length_b   1.000
_cell.length_c   1.000
_cell.angle_alpha   90.00
_cell.angle_beta   90.00
_cell.angle_gamma   90.00
#
_symmetry.space_group_name_H-M   'P 1'
#
loop_
_entity.id
_entity.type
_entity.pdbx_description
1 polymer ?
#
loop_
_entity_poly.entity_id
_entity_poly.type
_entity_poly.pdbx_seq_one_letter_code
_entity_poly.pdbx_strand_id
1 'polypeptide(L)'
;MFARCLSFVVLVALCSTAYADPQATRDDIEISRILNVPRGTLRIAKDPRNNALYTLRQDGSIGLIDLAAAIHTPTYSRDDHGIRSGFTGFAIGPDGSFYLASNRRGPRDSGHFALTRGILLDADTDERRWEQLDPDNLPADVPIDDILAASSLGRDPTTNTRYALKPNGDITLVPSGTVYTAADHGFSRASALFIDADGTFYVLKRIDLSSYNIATITKGEIDPSNGERTWFTLAETAPYERCDCIFNHEVNGLVVSPDNRSLFINSGSRTDHGEIQDGNRQFSDLRETALTAIVLRVPTDARDLVLPNDRDALRAQGFLFAEGLRNAYDLAFAPNGDLFATENGPDRDMAEELNWLREGHHYGFPWRMGLEDTPQQFSDYDPASDFLLPARFTAVREGYYHNDPTYPPPPRDFTEPVINLGPDADAYRDPADGQIKDASEEGVRFGTFTAHRSPLGLVFDADNALAEPFQGDGFVLSWTEGDPDGDDVAGPFNDPSQDLLHLDLAKVGDNYEARVTRIVGGFSNPIDAEIIGNRIYVIEWGGGRGLWELVLPQAVTETAVAEAEGIVPAEFALAQNFPNPFNASTTIAFQLALPSQVELSIYSISGQRVRTLISTSLPAEHHRLQWDGRNERGEPVASGTYLYQLLAGDFVATRQLTLLK
;
A
#
# COMPACT_ATOMS: atom_id res chain seq x y z
N MET A 1 8.25 15.13 10.61
CA MET A 1 8.69 15.91 9.43
C MET A 1 7.78 17.11 9.14
N PHE A 2 6.46 16.94 9.02
CA PHE A 2 5.31 17.87 8.83
C PHE A 2 5.39 19.42 8.83
N ALA A 3 6.45 20.08 9.26
CA ALA A 3 6.50 21.53 9.46
C ALA A 3 7.50 22.29 8.57
N ARG A 4 8.13 21.65 7.57
CA ARG A 4 9.10 22.34 6.67
C ARG A 4 8.91 22.22 5.15
N CYS A 5 8.15 21.23 4.66
CA CYS A 5 7.49 21.38 3.34
C CYS A 5 6.36 22.43 3.37
N LEU A 6 5.97 22.88 4.57
CA LEU A 6 4.95 23.92 4.78
C LEU A 6 5.42 25.36 4.46
N SER A 7 6.61 25.51 3.86
CA SER A 7 7.36 26.77 3.84
C SER A 7 7.18 27.64 2.59
N PHE A 8 6.00 27.65 1.94
CA PHE A 8 5.59 28.77 1.07
C PHE A 8 4.08 28.77 0.75
N VAL A 9 3.22 28.89 1.76
CA VAL A 9 1.82 29.33 1.57
C VAL A 9 1.67 30.75 2.11
N VAL A 10 1.32 31.70 1.23
CA VAL A 10 1.09 33.10 1.60
C VAL A 10 -0.10 33.19 2.56
N LEU A 11 0.01 34.01 3.60
CA LEU A 11 -1.03 34.20 4.61
C LEU A 11 -2.21 35.02 4.07
N VAL A 12 -3.00 34.44 3.16
CA VAL A 12 -4.28 35.01 2.71
C VAL A 12 -5.23 35.03 3.91
N ALA A 13 -5.70 36.23 4.25
CA ALA A 13 -6.58 36.43 5.39
C ALA A 13 -7.96 35.79 5.18
N LEU A 14 -8.63 35.45 6.28
CA LEU A 14 -9.95 34.79 6.32
C LEU A 14 -11.05 35.55 5.55
N CYS A 15 -11.16 35.28 4.26
CA CYS A 15 -12.42 35.29 3.53
C CYS A 15 -12.88 33.84 3.38
N SER A 16 -14.14 33.56 3.69
CA SER A 16 -14.75 32.27 3.40
C SER A 16 -15.12 32.20 1.92
N THR A 17 -14.14 31.89 1.07
CA THR A 17 -14.42 31.30 -0.24
C THR A 17 -15.22 30.02 0.01
N ALA A 18 -16.41 29.94 -0.58
CA ALA A 18 -17.04 28.65 -0.79
C ALA A 18 -16.21 27.97 -1.89
N TYR A 19 -15.50 26.90 -1.52
CA TYR A 19 -14.89 26.02 -2.50
C TYR A 19 -16.01 25.43 -3.35
N ALA A 20 -15.80 25.29 -4.65
CA ALA A 20 -16.72 24.54 -5.49
C ALA A 20 -16.78 23.09 -4.97
N ASP A 21 -17.94 22.47 -5.07
CA ASP A 21 -18.03 21.03 -4.84
C ASP A 21 -17.45 20.31 -6.08
N PRO A 22 -16.56 19.31 -5.95
CA PRO A 22 -16.05 18.50 -7.04
C PRO A 22 -17.17 17.94 -7.92
N GLN A 23 -16.91 17.88 -9.22
CA GLN A 23 -17.87 17.44 -10.24
C GLN A 23 -17.32 16.21 -10.97
N ALA A 24 -18.19 15.24 -11.22
CA ALA A 24 -17.89 14.15 -12.14
C ALA A 24 -17.78 14.69 -13.58
N THR A 25 -16.85 14.13 -14.36
CA THR A 25 -16.68 14.45 -15.79
C THR A 25 -17.61 13.64 -16.69
N ARG A 26 -18.38 12.71 -16.10
CA ARG A 26 -19.25 11.74 -16.78
C ARG A 26 -20.64 11.67 -16.14
N ASP A 27 -21.66 11.52 -16.98
CA ASP A 27 -23.06 11.39 -16.55
C ASP A 27 -23.39 10.06 -15.84
N ASP A 28 -22.49 9.06 -15.90
CA ASP A 28 -22.65 7.73 -15.29
C ASP A 28 -21.90 7.55 -13.96
N ILE A 29 -21.34 8.62 -13.41
CA ILE A 29 -20.74 8.67 -12.07
C ILE A 29 -21.49 9.69 -11.23
N GLU A 30 -22.21 9.23 -10.19
CA GLU A 30 -22.83 10.13 -9.22
C GLU A 30 -21.82 10.47 -8.12
N ILE A 31 -21.43 11.75 -8.01
CA ILE A 31 -20.65 12.24 -6.86
C ILE A 31 -21.55 12.95 -5.85
N SER A 32 -21.38 12.64 -4.56
CA SER A 32 -22.06 13.34 -3.47
C SER A 32 -21.17 13.54 -2.25
N ARG A 33 -21.40 14.65 -1.53
CA ARG A 33 -20.77 14.91 -0.24
C ARG A 33 -21.56 14.17 0.83
N ILE A 34 -21.00 13.09 1.38
CA ILE A 34 -21.63 12.36 2.49
C ILE A 34 -21.63 13.23 3.74
N LEU A 35 -20.45 13.71 4.14
CA LEU A 35 -20.27 14.53 5.34
C LEU A 35 -19.05 15.45 5.20
N ASN A 36 -18.85 16.34 6.17
CA ASN A 36 -17.60 17.08 6.31
C ASN A 36 -16.69 16.35 7.30
N VAL A 37 -15.50 15.94 6.88
CA VAL A 37 -14.50 15.38 7.80
C VAL A 37 -13.95 16.47 8.73
N PRO A 38 -13.57 16.13 9.97
CA PRO A 38 -12.99 17.11 10.88
C PRO A 38 -11.66 17.66 10.34
N ARG A 39 -11.30 18.91 10.69
CA ARG A 39 -10.09 19.56 10.17
C ARG A 39 -8.84 18.73 10.48
N GLY A 40 -8.04 18.48 9.45
CA GLY A 40 -6.76 17.78 9.56
C GLY A 40 -6.87 16.26 9.57
N THR A 41 -7.86 15.70 8.85
CA THR A 41 -7.95 14.27 8.51
C THR A 41 -6.98 13.97 7.36
N LEU A 42 -6.11 12.97 7.51
CA LEU A 42 -5.00 12.71 6.58
C LEU A 42 -4.96 11.31 5.95
N ARG A 43 -5.65 10.33 6.53
CA ARG A 43 -5.81 8.99 5.96
C ARG A 43 -7.23 8.47 6.18
N ILE A 44 -7.70 7.64 5.28
CA ILE A 44 -8.87 6.76 5.39
C ILE A 44 -8.37 5.30 5.31
N ALA A 45 -9.11 4.37 5.90
CA ALA A 45 -8.82 2.94 5.77
C ALA A 45 -10.10 2.12 5.94
N LYS A 46 -10.25 1.08 5.13
CA LYS A 46 -11.32 0.09 5.16
C LYS A 46 -10.92 -1.09 6.05
N ASP A 47 -11.81 -1.48 6.96
CA ASP A 47 -11.72 -2.77 7.63
C ASP A 47 -12.22 -3.87 6.66
N PRO A 48 -11.34 -4.74 6.15
CA PRO A 48 -11.68 -5.66 5.06
C PRO A 48 -12.63 -6.79 5.47
N ARG A 49 -13.00 -6.88 6.76
CA ARG A 49 -13.88 -7.92 7.30
C ARG A 49 -15.36 -7.55 7.23
N ASN A 50 -15.66 -6.25 7.23
CA ASN A 50 -17.02 -5.71 7.32
C ASN A 50 -17.25 -4.42 6.50
N ASN A 51 -16.23 -3.94 5.77
CA ASN A 51 -16.25 -2.71 4.98
C ASN A 51 -16.52 -1.43 5.79
N ALA A 52 -16.23 -1.42 7.11
CA ALA A 52 -16.29 -0.20 7.90
C ALA A 52 -15.12 0.74 7.56
N LEU A 53 -15.41 2.01 7.29
CA LEU A 53 -14.39 3.03 6.99
C LEU A 53 -14.02 3.81 8.24
N TYR A 54 -12.72 4.00 8.46
CA TYR A 54 -12.18 4.82 9.55
C TYR A 54 -11.24 5.86 8.99
N THR A 55 -11.07 6.99 9.68
CA THR A 55 -10.16 8.06 9.26
C THR A 55 -9.17 8.45 10.35
N LEU A 56 -7.89 8.64 10.04
CA LEU A 56 -6.88 9.16 10.96
C LEU A 56 -6.66 10.67 10.77
N ARG A 57 -6.47 11.39 11.88
CA ARG A 57 -6.19 12.85 11.90
C ARG A 57 -4.77 13.18 12.39
N GLN A 58 -4.24 14.35 12.00
CA GLN A 58 -2.94 14.88 12.46
C GLN A 58 -2.88 15.18 13.96
N ASP A 59 -4.02 15.32 14.65
CA ASP A 59 -4.07 15.38 16.12
C ASP A 59 -4.14 13.99 16.78
N GLY A 60 -4.15 12.94 15.96
CA GLY A 60 -4.19 11.52 16.27
C GLY A 60 -5.57 10.90 16.18
N SER A 61 -6.63 11.65 16.44
CA SER A 61 -7.95 11.03 16.59
C SER A 61 -8.40 10.25 15.36
N ILE A 62 -8.95 9.07 15.62
CA ILE A 62 -9.52 8.16 14.63
C ILE A 62 -11.04 8.20 14.79
N GLY A 63 -11.76 8.29 13.68
CA GLY A 63 -13.22 8.20 13.68
C GLY A 63 -13.75 7.19 12.68
N LEU A 64 -14.75 6.42 13.12
CA LEU A 64 -15.60 5.58 12.29
C LEU A 64 -16.54 6.47 11.46
N ILE A 65 -16.72 6.12 10.19
CA ILE A 65 -17.74 6.68 9.31
C ILE A 65 -18.96 5.75 9.30
N ASP A 66 -20.11 6.25 9.73
CA ASP A 66 -21.41 5.68 9.36
C ASP A 66 -21.87 6.33 8.06
N LEU A 67 -21.72 5.59 6.96
CA LEU A 67 -22.11 6.02 5.61
C LEU A 67 -23.62 6.19 5.46
N ALA A 68 -24.43 5.39 6.14
CA ALA A 68 -25.88 5.39 6.01
C ALA A 68 -26.55 6.52 6.82
N ALA A 69 -25.97 6.87 7.98
CA ALA A 69 -26.39 8.02 8.77
C ALA A 69 -25.70 9.34 8.36
N ALA A 70 -24.66 9.27 7.53
CA ALA A 70 -23.75 10.39 7.23
C ALA A 70 -23.10 11.00 8.50
N ILE A 71 -22.66 10.14 9.42
CA ILE A 71 -22.07 10.55 10.72
C ILE A 71 -20.60 10.13 10.80
N HIS A 72 -19.75 11.08 11.16
CA HIS A 72 -18.38 10.81 11.61
C HIS A 72 -18.36 10.73 13.13
N THR A 73 -18.05 9.54 13.67
CA THR A 73 -18.00 9.30 15.11
C THR A 73 -16.54 9.16 15.54
N PRO A 74 -15.99 10.05 16.37
CA PRO A 74 -14.67 9.87 16.97
C PRO A 74 -14.67 8.62 17.86
N THR A 75 -14.02 7.55 17.41
CA THR A 75 -13.96 6.26 18.11
C THR A 75 -12.76 6.21 19.06
N TYR A 76 -11.63 6.80 18.65
CA TYR A 76 -10.38 6.78 19.40
C TYR A 76 -9.63 8.11 19.31
N SER A 77 -8.88 8.44 20.36
CA SER A 77 -8.10 9.67 20.48
C SER A 77 -6.63 9.38 20.77
N ARG A 78 -5.76 10.38 20.57
CA ARG A 78 -4.34 10.30 20.92
C ARG A 78 -4.02 10.04 22.39
N ASP A 79 -5.00 10.09 23.28
CA ASP A 79 -4.81 9.69 24.68
C ASP A 79 -5.19 8.21 24.91
N ASP A 80 -6.10 7.65 24.10
CA ASP A 80 -6.31 6.19 24.00
C ASP A 80 -5.08 5.52 23.37
N HIS A 81 -4.58 6.07 22.26
CA HIS A 81 -3.51 5.50 21.45
C HIS A 81 -2.16 6.23 21.56
N GLY A 82 -1.97 7.03 22.61
CA GLY A 82 -0.71 7.63 23.10
C GLY A 82 0.04 8.64 22.21
N ILE A 83 0.03 8.49 20.88
CA ILE A 83 0.89 9.28 19.98
C ILE A 83 0.54 10.77 20.06
N ARG A 84 1.49 11.60 20.51
CA ARG A 84 1.24 13.03 20.76
C ARG A 84 1.02 13.88 19.50
N SER A 85 1.75 13.61 18.43
CA SER A 85 1.73 14.38 17.17
C SER A 85 2.50 13.68 16.04
N GLY A 86 2.30 14.14 14.80
CA GLY A 86 3.17 13.87 13.66
C GLY A 86 2.70 12.79 12.69
N PHE A 87 1.45 12.34 12.80
CA PHE A 87 0.88 11.18 12.08
C PHE A 87 1.11 11.20 10.57
N THR A 88 1.67 10.12 10.01
CA THR A 88 1.96 9.95 8.57
C THR A 88 1.09 8.91 7.89
N GLY A 89 0.74 7.82 8.58
CA GLY A 89 0.10 6.65 7.96
C GLY A 89 -0.87 5.92 8.86
N PHE A 90 -1.84 5.26 8.24
CA PHE A 90 -2.92 4.48 8.84
C PHE A 90 -3.18 3.25 7.97
N ALA A 91 -3.44 2.09 8.59
CA ALA A 91 -3.92 0.90 7.89
C ALA A 91 -4.76 0.02 8.81
N ILE A 92 -5.59 -0.86 8.24
CA ILE A 92 -6.36 -1.88 8.96
C ILE A 92 -6.00 -3.25 8.38
N GLY A 93 -5.60 -4.19 9.23
CA GLY A 93 -5.23 -5.53 8.80
C GLY A 93 -6.44 -6.44 8.55
N PRO A 94 -6.27 -7.59 7.87
CA PRO A 94 -7.31 -8.62 7.74
C PRO A 94 -7.87 -9.16 9.07
N ASP A 95 -7.24 -8.88 10.21
CA ASP A 95 -7.72 -9.21 11.56
C ASP A 95 -8.53 -8.08 12.24
N GLY A 96 -8.67 -6.91 11.61
CA GLY A 96 -9.36 -5.73 12.17
C GLY A 96 -8.50 -4.86 13.09
N SER A 97 -7.21 -5.17 13.23
CA SER A 97 -6.25 -4.35 13.98
C SER A 97 -5.85 -3.11 13.19
N PHE A 98 -5.74 -1.98 13.90
CA PHE A 98 -5.37 -0.69 13.32
C PHE A 98 -3.88 -0.44 13.52
N TYR A 99 -3.23 0.21 12.57
CA TYR A 99 -1.80 0.50 12.58
C TYR A 99 -1.57 1.99 12.31
N LEU A 100 -0.82 2.68 13.18
CA LEU A 100 -0.59 4.13 13.16
C LEU A 100 0.89 4.46 13.11
N ALA A 101 1.27 5.40 12.25
CA ALA A 101 2.64 5.88 12.04
C ALA A 101 2.75 7.40 12.29
N SER A 102 3.87 7.92 12.84
CA SER A 102 4.00 9.37 13.16
C SER A 102 5.44 9.91 13.35
N ASN A 103 5.78 11.08 12.77
CA ASN A 103 7.09 11.77 12.88
C ASN A 103 7.06 13.08 13.71
N ARG A 104 7.75 13.11 14.86
CA ARG A 104 7.93 14.27 15.77
C ARG A 104 9.25 15.03 15.57
N ARG A 105 9.39 16.20 16.23
CA ARG A 105 10.68 16.86 16.55
C ARG A 105 10.86 16.98 18.07
N GLY A 106 12.10 16.99 18.56
CA GLY A 106 12.46 17.06 19.98
C GLY A 106 13.46 18.17 20.34
N PRO A 107 13.91 18.23 21.61
CA PRO A 107 14.77 19.30 22.10
C PRO A 107 16.15 19.32 21.41
N ARG A 108 16.62 20.52 21.03
CA ARG A 108 17.80 20.73 20.15
C ARG A 108 17.61 20.19 18.71
N ASP A 109 16.39 20.26 18.19
CA ASP A 109 16.02 19.91 16.81
C ASP A 109 16.25 18.43 16.41
N SER A 110 16.22 17.51 17.38
CA SER A 110 16.12 16.06 17.08
C SER A 110 14.82 15.72 16.33
N GLY A 111 14.80 14.57 15.65
CA GLY A 111 13.59 13.95 15.08
C GLY A 111 13.32 12.59 15.70
N HIS A 112 12.05 12.24 15.89
CA HIS A 112 11.61 10.94 16.44
C HIS A 112 10.47 10.38 15.58
N PHE A 113 10.28 9.06 15.53
CA PHE A 113 9.06 8.44 15.00
C PHE A 113 8.41 7.55 16.06
N ALA A 114 7.08 7.49 16.09
CA ALA A 114 6.32 6.58 16.95
C ALA A 114 5.27 5.81 16.13
N LEU A 115 5.32 4.47 16.24
CA LEU A 115 4.30 3.56 15.74
C LEU A 115 3.37 3.15 16.90
N THR A 116 2.10 2.87 16.59
CA THR A 116 1.11 2.34 17.53
C THR A 116 0.16 1.37 16.82
N ARG A 117 -0.19 0.26 17.47
CA ARG A 117 -1.22 -0.67 17.00
C ARG A 117 -2.44 -0.61 17.92
N GLY A 118 -3.64 -0.59 17.33
CA GLY A 118 -4.93 -0.77 18.01
C GLY A 118 -5.45 -2.17 17.73
N ILE A 119 -5.21 -3.10 18.65
CA ILE A 119 -5.58 -4.52 18.48
C ILE A 119 -7.03 -4.71 18.90
N LEU A 120 -7.86 -5.23 17.99
CA LEU A 120 -9.27 -5.52 18.27
C LEU A 120 -9.39 -6.63 19.32
N LEU A 121 -10.18 -6.36 20.36
CA LEU A 121 -10.48 -7.28 21.45
C LEU A 121 -11.84 -7.95 21.25
N ASP A 122 -12.78 -7.23 20.66
CA ASP A 122 -14.17 -7.62 20.43
C ASP A 122 -14.67 -6.94 19.15
N ALA A 123 -15.32 -7.70 18.26
CA ALA A 123 -15.81 -7.20 16.98
C ALA A 123 -17.23 -6.62 17.05
N ASP A 124 -18.01 -6.95 18.09
CA ASP A 124 -19.38 -6.47 18.28
C ASP A 124 -19.42 -5.10 18.98
N THR A 125 -18.44 -4.83 19.85
CA THR A 125 -18.26 -3.54 20.54
C THR A 125 -17.18 -2.65 19.93
N ASP A 126 -16.46 -3.15 18.92
CA ASP A 126 -15.35 -2.48 18.22
C ASP A 126 -14.14 -2.10 19.12
N GLU A 127 -14.07 -2.66 20.35
CA GLU A 127 -13.08 -2.30 21.38
C GLU A 127 -11.65 -2.66 20.95
N ARG A 128 -10.74 -1.67 20.91
CA ARG A 128 -9.31 -1.86 20.59
C ARG A 128 -8.40 -1.47 21.77
N ARG A 129 -7.40 -2.30 22.07
CA ARG A 129 -6.28 -1.94 22.96
C ARG A 129 -5.15 -1.31 22.16
N TRP A 130 -4.62 -0.18 22.63
CA TRP A 130 -3.59 0.60 21.95
C TRP A 130 -2.25 0.63 22.71
N GLU A 131 -1.14 0.71 21.98
CA GLU A 131 0.24 0.51 22.52
C GLU A 131 1.26 1.51 21.92
N GLN A 132 2.23 2.02 22.72
CA GLN A 132 3.08 3.20 22.37
C GLN A 132 4.49 3.13 23.06
N LEU A 133 5.50 3.90 22.59
CA LEU A 133 6.95 3.69 22.90
C LEU A 133 7.77 5.01 23.12
N ASP A 134 8.71 5.05 24.11
CA ASP A 134 9.84 6.03 24.32
C ASP A 134 10.80 5.59 25.51
N PRO A 135 12.10 5.98 25.66
CA PRO A 135 13.09 5.15 26.43
C PRO A 135 14.04 5.71 27.56
N ASP A 136 14.00 6.95 28.06
CA ASP A 136 15.15 7.55 28.84
C ASP A 136 15.12 7.55 30.42
N ASN A 137 15.83 6.60 31.05
CA ASN A 137 16.40 6.59 32.45
C ASN A 137 15.46 6.61 33.71
N LEU A 138 16.00 6.40 34.93
CA LEU A 138 15.96 5.18 35.80
C LEU A 138 16.11 5.62 37.30
N PRO A 139 16.10 4.76 38.37
CA PRO A 139 15.36 3.51 38.71
C PRO A 139 14.51 3.75 40.04
N ALA A 140 14.29 2.91 41.09
CA ALA A 140 14.86 1.61 41.52
C ALA A 140 14.16 0.73 42.61
N ASP A 141 13.47 1.25 43.65
CA ASP A 141 13.20 0.47 44.89
C ASP A 141 11.90 -0.37 44.90
N VAL A 142 11.93 -1.49 44.16
CA VAL A 142 10.82 -2.45 43.94
C VAL A 142 9.46 -1.77 43.65
N PRO A 143 9.38 -0.92 42.63
CA PRO A 143 8.14 -0.24 42.26
C PRO A 143 7.28 -1.08 41.31
N ILE A 144 6.00 -0.71 41.19
CA ILE A 144 5.14 -1.18 40.08
C ILE A 144 5.72 -0.76 38.72
N ASP A 145 6.52 0.30 38.71
CA ASP A 145 7.22 0.81 37.52
C ASP A 145 8.27 -0.18 36.97
N ASP A 146 8.82 -1.12 37.74
CA ASP A 146 9.68 -2.20 37.20
C ASP A 146 8.90 -3.24 36.38
N ILE A 147 7.56 -3.24 36.49
CA ILE A 147 6.64 -4.08 35.72
C ILE A 147 6.03 -3.27 34.56
N LEU A 148 5.77 -1.98 34.75
CA LEU A 148 5.28 -1.08 33.70
C LEU A 148 6.37 -0.64 32.71
N ALA A 149 7.63 -0.57 33.15
CA ALA A 149 8.79 -0.33 32.30
C ALA A 149 9.21 -1.59 31.52
N ALA A 150 8.44 -2.69 31.58
CA ALA A 150 8.65 -3.84 30.71
C ALA A 150 8.68 -3.38 29.25
N SER A 151 9.85 -3.41 28.62
CA SER A 151 10.07 -2.88 27.28
C SER A 151 9.31 -3.64 26.21
N SER A 152 8.70 -4.78 26.56
CA SER A 152 7.52 -5.32 25.88
C SER A 152 6.79 -6.38 26.69
N LEU A 153 5.53 -6.66 26.33
CA LEU A 153 4.66 -7.65 26.96
C LEU A 153 4.07 -8.59 25.91
N GLY A 154 4.01 -9.88 26.22
CA GLY A 154 3.56 -10.92 25.30
C GLY A 154 2.69 -11.93 26.03
N ARG A 155 1.58 -12.31 25.41
CA ARG A 155 0.71 -13.40 25.85
C ARG A 155 0.75 -14.53 24.83
N ASP A 156 1.16 -15.71 25.28
CA ASP A 156 1.17 -16.95 24.50
C ASP A 156 -0.26 -17.30 24.05
N PRO A 157 -0.58 -17.29 22.75
CA PRO A 157 -1.95 -17.59 22.30
C PRO A 157 -2.37 -19.04 22.52
N THR A 158 -1.42 -19.99 22.60
CA THR A 158 -1.73 -21.42 22.80
C THR A 158 -1.97 -21.77 24.25
N THR A 159 -1.13 -21.26 25.17
CA THR A 159 -1.24 -21.56 26.61
C THR A 159 -2.02 -20.51 27.39
N ASN A 160 -2.36 -19.38 26.76
CA ASN A 160 -2.98 -18.19 27.37
C ASN A 160 -2.09 -17.51 28.45
N THR A 161 -0.85 -17.97 28.64
CA THR A 161 0.05 -17.52 29.70
C THR A 161 0.78 -16.22 29.31
N ARG A 162 1.07 -15.36 30.30
CA ARG A 162 1.58 -14.00 30.06
C ARG A 162 3.04 -13.86 30.48
N TYR A 163 3.82 -13.19 29.64
CA TYR A 163 5.26 -13.01 29.74
C TYR A 163 5.60 -11.51 29.52
N ALA A 164 6.66 -11.03 30.17
CA ALA A 164 7.05 -9.62 30.19
C ALA A 164 8.56 -9.48 30.03
N LEU A 165 9.00 -8.83 28.95
CA LEU A 165 10.39 -8.47 28.70
C LEU A 165 10.74 -7.23 29.51
N LYS A 166 11.77 -7.31 30.34
CA LYS A 166 12.30 -6.19 31.12
C LYS A 166 13.33 -5.38 30.32
N PRO A 167 13.59 -4.10 30.68
CA PRO A 167 14.61 -3.26 30.05
C PRO A 167 16.04 -3.83 30.02
N ASN A 168 16.37 -4.75 30.93
CA ASN A 168 17.67 -5.43 30.96
C ASN A 168 17.74 -6.68 30.08
N GLY A 169 16.64 -7.05 29.42
CA GLY A 169 16.51 -8.27 28.61
C GLY A 169 15.91 -9.48 29.33
N ASP A 170 15.38 -9.39 30.54
CA ASP A 170 14.81 -10.59 31.19
C ASP A 170 13.32 -10.78 30.90
N ILE A 171 12.92 -12.00 30.51
CA ILE A 171 11.54 -12.36 30.15
C ILE A 171 10.84 -13.05 31.33
N THR A 172 9.65 -12.58 31.67
CA THR A 172 9.09 -12.74 33.01
C THR A 172 7.64 -13.21 32.96
N LEU A 173 7.35 -14.43 33.43
CA LEU A 173 5.98 -14.90 33.55
C LEU A 173 5.23 -14.05 34.57
N VAL A 174 4.03 -13.57 34.23
CA VAL A 174 3.23 -12.70 35.09
C VAL A 174 2.07 -13.52 35.68
N PRO A 175 1.97 -13.69 37.02
CA PRO A 175 2.71 -12.99 38.08
C PRO A 175 3.96 -13.73 38.62
N SER A 176 4.37 -14.86 38.03
CA SER A 176 5.26 -15.85 38.68
C SER A 176 6.77 -15.55 38.69
N GLY A 177 7.29 -14.60 37.91
CA GLY A 177 8.72 -14.20 37.91
C GLY A 177 9.49 -14.54 36.62
N THR A 178 10.80 -14.25 36.60
CA THR A 178 11.66 -14.42 35.41
C THR A 178 11.74 -15.90 34.98
N VAL A 179 11.56 -16.16 33.68
CA VAL A 179 11.52 -17.51 33.07
C VAL A 179 12.49 -17.68 31.89
N TYR A 180 12.87 -16.60 31.20
CA TYR A 180 14.06 -16.54 30.33
C TYR A 180 14.80 -15.24 30.62
N THR A 181 16.07 -15.16 30.25
CA THR A 181 16.95 -14.05 30.60
C THR A 181 17.57 -13.38 29.38
N ALA A 182 18.20 -12.22 29.60
CA ALA A 182 18.94 -11.50 28.57
C ALA A 182 20.07 -12.32 27.92
N ALA A 183 20.54 -13.38 28.59
CA ALA A 183 21.53 -14.31 28.06
C ALA A 183 20.90 -15.38 27.15
N ASP A 184 19.62 -15.73 27.36
CA ASP A 184 18.91 -16.77 26.61
C ASP A 184 18.43 -16.28 25.23
N HIS A 185 18.31 -14.96 25.05
CA HIS A 185 17.98 -14.32 23.76
C HIS A 185 18.93 -13.17 23.37
N GLY A 186 20.14 -13.13 23.93
CA GLY A 186 21.25 -12.28 23.49
C GLY A 186 21.15 -10.75 23.71
N PHE A 187 20.01 -10.22 24.16
CA PHE A 187 19.75 -8.78 24.18
C PHE A 187 19.65 -8.19 25.59
N SER A 188 20.78 -7.71 26.13
CA SER A 188 20.87 -6.98 27.42
C SER A 188 20.15 -5.63 27.48
N ARG A 189 19.61 -5.17 26.35
CA ARG A 189 18.51 -4.22 26.20
C ARG A 189 17.73 -4.62 24.96
N ALA A 190 16.41 -4.72 25.06
CA ALA A 190 15.52 -5.23 24.01
C ALA A 190 14.20 -4.44 23.99
N SER A 191 13.59 -4.28 22.82
CA SER A 191 12.51 -3.31 22.52
C SER A 191 11.21 -3.88 21.92
N ALA A 192 11.05 -5.20 21.80
CA ALA A 192 9.73 -5.85 21.66
C ALA A 192 9.77 -7.29 22.22
N LEU A 193 8.61 -7.94 22.35
CA LEU A 193 8.36 -9.34 22.74
C LEU A 193 6.97 -9.75 22.18
N PHE A 194 6.83 -9.69 20.86
CA PHE A 194 5.67 -10.17 20.08
C PHE A 194 5.51 -11.70 20.25
N ILE A 195 4.35 -12.28 19.94
CA ILE A 195 4.12 -13.73 19.93
C ILE A 195 3.09 -14.10 18.85
N ASP A 196 3.38 -15.12 18.06
CA ASP A 196 2.56 -15.71 16.99
C ASP A 196 1.43 -16.63 17.48
N ALA A 197 0.52 -16.99 16.59
CA ALA A 197 -0.68 -17.78 16.83
C ALA A 197 -0.42 -19.24 17.27
N ASP A 198 0.65 -19.87 16.80
CA ASP A 198 1.14 -21.18 17.27
C ASP A 198 1.94 -21.06 18.59
N GLY A 199 2.00 -19.87 19.19
CA GLY A 199 2.67 -19.63 20.46
C GLY A 199 4.14 -19.27 20.31
N THR A 200 4.53 -18.67 19.19
CA THR A 200 5.93 -18.53 18.76
C THR A 200 6.47 -17.09 19.00
N PHE A 201 7.50 -16.92 19.84
CA PHE A 201 7.78 -15.68 20.61
C PHE A 201 8.88 -14.77 20.01
N TYR A 202 8.72 -13.44 19.88
CA TYR A 202 9.45 -12.56 18.94
C TYR A 202 10.06 -11.20 19.50
N VAL A 203 11.40 -11.01 19.72
CA VAL A 203 12.01 -9.89 20.57
C VAL A 203 12.87 -8.75 19.93
N LEU A 204 12.33 -7.56 19.57
CA LEU A 204 13.07 -6.49 18.84
C LEU A 204 14.27 -5.85 19.58
N LYS A 205 15.15 -5.11 18.84
CA LYS A 205 16.10 -4.12 19.39
C LYS A 205 16.67 -3.11 18.35
N ARG A 206 16.09 -1.91 18.17
CA ARG A 206 16.64 -0.82 17.30
C ARG A 206 17.61 0.12 18.05
N ILE A 207 18.63 0.69 17.36
CA ILE A 207 19.68 1.54 17.99
C ILE A 207 20.13 2.70 17.06
N ASP A 208 19.47 3.85 17.11
CA ASP A 208 19.85 5.02 16.30
C ASP A 208 20.86 5.91 17.04
N LEU A 209 21.79 6.52 16.30
CA LEU A 209 22.89 7.35 16.84
C LEU A 209 22.78 8.79 16.34
N SER A 210 23.65 9.69 16.82
CA SER A 210 23.69 11.13 16.46
C SER A 210 23.86 11.45 14.98
N SER A 211 24.02 10.43 14.14
CA SER A 211 24.61 10.46 12.82
C SER A 211 24.04 9.36 11.89
N TYR A 212 23.46 8.29 12.45
CA TYR A 212 23.04 7.11 11.68
C TYR A 212 21.68 6.57 12.16
N ASN A 213 20.92 6.01 11.23
CA ASN A 213 19.65 5.30 11.44
C ASN A 213 19.89 3.78 11.34
N ILE A 214 19.43 2.99 12.33
CA ILE A 214 19.35 1.50 12.29
C ILE A 214 17.86 1.14 12.18
N ALA A 215 17.43 -0.03 11.71
CA ALA A 215 15.98 -0.34 11.70
C ALA A 215 15.67 -1.82 11.97
N THR A 216 15.29 -2.15 13.20
CA THR A 216 15.22 -3.53 13.70
C THR A 216 13.80 -4.09 13.87
N ILE A 217 13.65 -5.35 13.48
CA ILE A 217 12.50 -6.25 13.63
C ILE A 217 13.05 -7.62 14.12
N THR A 218 12.37 -8.35 15.02
CA THR A 218 12.86 -9.62 15.61
C THR A 218 11.79 -10.66 15.93
N LYS A 219 12.20 -11.94 15.94
CA LYS A 219 11.44 -13.20 16.10
C LYS A 219 12.03 -14.18 17.19
N GLY A 220 11.74 -15.49 17.09
CA GLY A 220 11.83 -16.57 18.11
C GLY A 220 10.67 -17.61 18.07
N GLU A 221 10.92 -18.86 18.49
CA GLU A 221 10.10 -20.11 18.45
C GLU A 221 8.99 -20.39 19.50
N ILE A 222 8.03 -21.28 19.20
CA ILE A 222 7.70 -22.47 20.03
C ILE A 222 8.27 -23.71 19.31
N ASP A 223 8.93 -24.61 20.04
CA ASP A 223 9.40 -25.88 19.48
C ASP A 223 8.30 -26.94 19.62
N PRO A 224 7.70 -27.43 18.52
CA PRO A 224 6.58 -28.37 18.58
C PRO A 224 6.96 -29.78 19.07
N SER A 225 8.25 -30.07 19.27
CA SER A 225 8.72 -31.35 19.80
C SER A 225 8.75 -31.42 21.33
N ASN A 226 8.79 -30.28 22.02
CA ASN A 226 8.95 -30.21 23.48
C ASN A 226 8.09 -29.12 24.16
N GLY A 227 7.55 -28.14 23.41
CA GLY A 227 6.74 -27.04 23.94
C GLY A 227 7.55 -25.90 24.58
N GLU A 228 8.89 -25.93 24.46
CA GLU A 228 9.77 -24.85 24.86
C GLU A 228 9.93 -23.82 23.72
N ARG A 229 10.86 -22.87 23.87
CA ARG A 229 10.72 -21.52 23.33
C ARG A 229 12.07 -20.92 22.96
N THR A 230 12.20 -20.39 21.75
CA THR A 230 13.48 -19.89 21.20
C THR A 230 13.37 -18.43 20.74
N TRP A 231 14.48 -17.80 20.33
CA TRP A 231 14.59 -16.35 20.12
C TRP A 231 15.63 -15.99 19.03
N PHE A 232 15.30 -15.08 18.09
CA PHE A 232 16.18 -14.71 16.94
C PHE A 232 15.66 -13.49 16.12
N THR A 233 16.49 -12.57 15.62
CA THR A 233 16.14 -11.36 14.78
C THR A 233 15.33 -11.67 13.49
N LEU A 234 14.59 -10.70 12.93
CA LEU A 234 13.70 -10.85 11.74
C LEU A 234 14.14 -9.94 10.59
N ALA A 235 14.63 -8.74 10.90
CA ALA A 235 15.33 -7.82 10.00
C ALA A 235 15.89 -6.62 10.79
N GLU A 236 17.20 -6.52 11.01
CA GLU A 236 17.89 -5.30 11.47
C GLU A 236 18.60 -4.62 10.30
N THR A 237 18.19 -3.42 9.89
CA THR A 237 19.03 -2.63 9.00
C THR A 237 20.26 -2.13 9.75
N ALA A 238 21.46 -2.45 9.25
CA ALA A 238 22.70 -1.86 9.74
C ALA A 238 22.67 -0.32 9.60
N PRO A 239 23.51 0.42 10.35
CA PRO A 239 23.44 1.88 10.37
C PRO A 239 23.68 2.51 9.00
N TYR A 240 22.75 3.38 8.58
CA TYR A 240 22.83 4.21 7.39
C TYR A 240 22.70 5.70 7.70
N GLU A 241 23.26 6.52 6.83
CA GLU A 241 23.56 7.93 7.07
C GLU A 241 22.31 8.83 6.93
N ARG A 242 22.31 9.95 7.65
CA ARG A 242 21.19 10.94 7.66
C ARG A 242 21.62 12.27 7.05
N CYS A 243 20.74 12.95 6.32
CA CYS A 243 20.95 14.35 5.90
C CYS A 243 20.38 15.35 6.94
N ASP A 244 20.82 16.60 6.89
CA ASP A 244 20.14 17.76 7.51
C ASP A 244 19.28 18.55 6.49
N CYS A 245 18.72 17.81 5.53
CA CYS A 245 17.99 18.32 4.37
C CYS A 245 16.47 18.19 4.54
N ILE A 246 15.70 18.94 3.76
CA ILE A 246 14.22 18.88 3.78
C ILE A 246 13.64 17.69 3.00
N PHE A 247 14.49 17.01 2.21
CA PHE A 247 14.16 15.92 1.28
C PHE A 247 14.51 14.52 1.84
N ASN A 248 14.66 14.38 3.17
CA ASN A 248 14.69 13.06 3.80
C ASN A 248 13.25 12.53 3.82
N HIS A 249 12.88 11.71 2.85
CA HIS A 249 11.50 11.24 2.69
C HIS A 249 11.08 10.20 3.74
N GLU A 250 12.09 9.55 4.37
CA GLU A 250 11.94 8.59 5.48
C GLU A 250 11.12 7.34 5.10
N VAL A 251 11.10 6.33 5.97
CA VAL A 251 10.23 5.15 5.80
C VAL A 251 8.77 5.60 5.87
N ASN A 252 8.06 5.57 4.74
CA ASN A 252 6.72 6.18 4.63
C ASN A 252 5.63 5.25 4.08
N GLY A 253 5.88 4.51 3.00
CA GLY A 253 4.96 3.51 2.45
C GLY A 253 5.25 2.08 2.93
N LEU A 254 4.19 1.30 3.21
CA LEU A 254 4.28 -0.13 3.49
C LEU A 254 3.02 -0.87 3.04
N VAL A 255 3.15 -2.15 2.64
CA VAL A 255 2.02 -3.03 2.33
C VAL A 255 2.36 -4.50 2.63
N VAL A 256 1.38 -5.28 3.06
CA VAL A 256 1.51 -6.73 3.31
C VAL A 256 1.02 -7.51 2.09
N SER A 257 1.70 -8.61 1.73
CA SER A 257 1.26 -9.47 0.63
C SER A 257 -0.13 -10.09 0.91
N PRO A 258 -0.99 -10.30 -0.11
CA PRO A 258 -2.30 -10.95 0.09
C PRO A 258 -2.24 -12.36 0.71
N ASP A 259 -1.09 -13.06 0.61
CA ASP A 259 -0.86 -14.37 1.23
C ASP A 259 -0.20 -14.29 2.63
N ASN A 260 0.01 -13.08 3.17
CA ASN A 260 0.67 -12.78 4.45
C ASN A 260 2.11 -13.34 4.61
N ARG A 261 2.81 -13.68 3.51
CA ARG A 261 4.21 -14.17 3.54
C ARG A 261 5.27 -13.09 3.43
N SER A 262 4.94 -11.86 3.04
CA SER A 262 5.92 -10.81 2.81
C SER A 262 5.40 -9.44 3.23
N LEU A 263 6.28 -8.66 3.85
CA LEU A 263 6.09 -7.25 4.13
C LEU A 263 6.94 -6.44 3.15
N PHE A 264 6.30 -5.53 2.42
CA PHE A 264 6.95 -4.58 1.52
C PHE A 264 7.04 -3.21 2.20
N ILE A 265 8.20 -2.56 2.10
CA ILE A 265 8.51 -1.30 2.81
C ILE A 265 9.29 -0.39 1.86
N ASN A 266 8.77 0.81 1.56
CA ASN A 266 9.58 1.88 0.96
C ASN A 266 10.48 2.51 2.05
N SER A 267 11.78 2.64 1.78
CA SER A 267 12.70 3.31 2.70
C SER A 267 12.81 4.83 2.51
N GLY A 268 12.37 5.35 1.36
CA GLY A 268 12.50 6.75 0.96
C GLY A 268 13.93 7.14 0.56
N SER A 269 14.07 8.15 -0.29
CA SER A 269 15.38 8.76 -0.59
C SER A 269 15.88 9.65 0.53
N ARG A 270 17.20 9.87 0.50
CA ARG A 270 17.92 10.86 1.32
C ARG A 270 17.97 12.25 0.66
N THR A 271 17.64 12.33 -0.62
CA THR A 271 17.91 13.48 -1.52
C THR A 271 16.70 13.84 -2.38
N ASP A 272 16.68 15.06 -2.93
CA ASP A 272 15.66 15.50 -3.88
C ASP A 272 15.86 14.87 -5.26
N HIS A 273 17.10 14.83 -5.75
CA HIS A 273 17.49 14.42 -7.11
C HIS A 273 18.91 13.80 -7.15
N GLY A 274 19.34 13.17 -6.06
CA GLY A 274 20.69 12.60 -5.91
C GLY A 274 21.78 13.63 -5.73
N GLU A 275 21.46 14.84 -5.26
CA GLU A 275 22.46 15.84 -4.89
C GLU A 275 23.29 15.40 -3.67
N ILE A 276 24.49 15.95 -3.55
CA ILE A 276 25.29 15.79 -2.33
C ILE A 276 24.61 16.55 -1.20
N GLN A 277 24.13 15.82 -0.19
CA GLN A 277 23.55 16.38 1.02
C GLN A 277 24.44 16.15 2.24
N ASP A 278 24.65 17.21 3.01
CA ASP A 278 25.35 17.23 4.28
C ASP A 278 24.51 16.54 5.38
N GLY A 279 25.20 15.91 6.35
CA GLY A 279 24.60 15.48 7.62
C GLY A 279 25.30 16.12 8.82
N ASN A 280 25.01 17.39 9.09
CA ASN A 280 25.70 18.22 10.10
C ASN A 280 27.24 18.14 10.00
N ARG A 281 27.76 18.18 8.76
CA ARG A 281 29.19 18.04 8.39
C ARG A 281 29.86 16.72 8.79
N GLN A 282 29.11 15.71 9.21
CA GLN A 282 29.64 14.37 9.51
C GLN A 282 29.69 13.49 8.26
N PHE A 283 28.82 13.77 7.31
CA PHE A 283 28.73 13.12 6.00
C PHE A 283 28.74 14.20 4.93
N SER A 284 29.92 14.71 4.59
CA SER A 284 30.07 15.42 3.32
C SER A 284 29.99 14.40 2.18
N ASP A 285 29.66 14.89 0.98
CA ASP A 285 29.86 14.15 -0.27
C ASP A 285 29.00 12.87 -0.43
N LEU A 286 27.93 12.69 0.37
CA LEU A 286 26.99 11.57 0.26
C LEU A 286 25.65 11.97 -0.40
N ARG A 287 25.15 11.07 -1.25
CA ARG A 287 23.85 11.13 -1.96
C ARG A 287 22.87 10.13 -1.32
N GLU A 288 22.55 9.04 -2.01
CA GLU A 288 21.88 7.87 -1.45
C GLU A 288 22.85 6.90 -0.75
N THR A 289 22.29 6.04 0.10
CA THR A 289 22.98 4.98 0.85
C THR A 289 22.52 3.61 0.35
N ALA A 290 23.11 2.51 0.84
CA ALA A 290 22.65 1.19 0.44
C ALA A 290 21.24 0.84 0.95
N LEU A 291 20.68 1.61 1.90
CA LEU A 291 19.34 1.39 2.47
C LEU A 291 18.30 2.47 2.12
N THR A 292 18.66 3.53 1.41
CA THR A 292 17.72 4.57 0.95
C THR A 292 17.41 4.44 -0.55
N ALA A 293 16.26 4.97 -0.97
CA ALA A 293 15.68 4.83 -2.30
C ALA A 293 15.51 3.36 -2.76
N ILE A 294 14.94 2.51 -1.89
CA ILE A 294 14.66 1.09 -2.17
C ILE A 294 13.30 0.66 -1.61
N VAL A 295 12.73 -0.39 -2.22
CA VAL A 295 11.68 -1.19 -1.57
C VAL A 295 12.31 -2.47 -1.04
N LEU A 296 12.16 -2.70 0.27
CA LEU A 296 12.55 -3.93 0.95
C LEU A 296 11.37 -4.90 0.95
N ARG A 297 11.64 -6.18 0.69
CA ARG A 297 10.71 -7.30 0.94
C ARG A 297 11.30 -8.20 2.02
N VAL A 298 10.70 -8.17 3.20
CA VAL A 298 11.08 -9.06 4.32
C VAL A 298 10.11 -10.23 4.38
N PRO A 299 10.57 -11.49 4.37
CA PRO A 299 9.71 -12.64 4.65
C PRO A 299 9.11 -12.50 6.04
N THR A 300 7.81 -12.75 6.20
CA THR A 300 7.16 -12.69 7.53
C THR A 300 7.64 -13.81 8.47
N ASP A 301 8.53 -14.71 8.02
CA ASP A 301 9.07 -15.83 8.78
C ASP A 301 10.56 -15.77 9.19
N ALA A 302 11.35 -14.83 8.66
CA ALA A 302 12.83 -14.87 8.63
C ALA A 302 13.57 -14.77 9.99
N ARG A 303 14.86 -15.17 10.00
CA ARG A 303 15.62 -15.49 11.24
C ARG A 303 17.03 -14.91 11.35
N ASP A 304 17.39 -14.54 12.59
CA ASP A 304 18.48 -13.64 13.01
C ASP A 304 18.97 -12.60 11.99
N LEU A 305 18.00 -12.04 11.25
CA LEU A 305 18.30 -11.35 10.02
C LEU A 305 18.84 -9.95 10.27
N VAL A 306 19.99 -9.64 9.68
CA VAL A 306 20.53 -8.29 9.57
C VAL A 306 20.51 -7.91 8.09
N LEU A 307 19.70 -6.92 7.74
CA LEU A 307 19.68 -6.24 6.45
C LEU A 307 20.92 -5.33 6.40
N PRO A 308 21.99 -5.65 5.65
CA PRO A 308 23.20 -4.84 5.71
C PRO A 308 23.00 -3.48 5.03
N ASN A 309 23.76 -2.46 5.44
CA ASN A 309 23.94 -1.22 4.68
C ASN A 309 24.95 -1.49 3.54
N ASP A 310 24.63 -2.49 2.72
CA ASP A 310 25.40 -3.00 1.59
C ASP A 310 24.39 -3.52 0.54
N ARG A 311 24.34 -2.85 -0.62
CA ARG A 311 23.28 -3.06 -1.61
C ARG A 311 23.42 -4.42 -2.30
N ASP A 312 24.65 -4.86 -2.55
CA ASP A 312 24.91 -6.17 -3.16
C ASP A 312 24.60 -7.30 -2.18
N ALA A 313 24.88 -7.12 -0.89
CA ALA A 313 24.51 -8.10 0.13
C ALA A 313 22.99 -8.12 0.42
N LEU A 314 22.26 -7.01 0.33
CA LEU A 314 20.78 -7.00 0.36
C LEU A 314 20.20 -7.77 -0.84
N ARG A 315 20.77 -7.58 -2.03
CA ARG A 315 20.34 -8.26 -3.28
C ARG A 315 20.65 -9.76 -3.23
N ALA A 316 21.86 -10.13 -2.80
CA ALA A 316 22.30 -11.53 -2.69
C ALA A 316 21.50 -12.36 -1.67
N GLN A 317 20.79 -11.72 -0.74
CA GLN A 317 19.93 -12.37 0.25
C GLN A 317 18.42 -12.26 -0.08
N GLY A 318 18.04 -11.58 -1.17
CA GLY A 318 16.65 -11.51 -1.64
C GLY A 318 15.72 -10.54 -0.90
N PHE A 319 16.27 -9.63 -0.09
CA PHE A 319 15.49 -8.61 0.64
C PHE A 319 15.35 -7.29 -0.12
N LEU A 320 16.29 -7.02 -1.02
CA LEU A 320 16.18 -5.94 -1.98
C LEU A 320 15.14 -6.32 -3.03
N PHE A 321 13.95 -5.71 -2.97
CA PHE A 321 12.89 -6.00 -3.92
C PHE A 321 12.98 -5.09 -5.13
N ALA A 322 12.96 -3.78 -4.92
CA ALA A 322 13.11 -2.78 -5.99
C ALA A 322 14.12 -1.69 -5.58
N GLU A 323 14.75 -1.07 -6.57
CA GLU A 323 15.77 -0.04 -6.40
C GLU A 323 15.43 1.26 -7.13
N GLY A 324 15.91 2.39 -6.63
CA GLY A 324 15.82 3.67 -7.33
C GLY A 324 14.40 4.24 -7.40
N LEU A 325 13.74 4.30 -6.23
CA LEU A 325 12.48 5.02 -6.01
C LEU A 325 12.72 6.14 -5.00
N ARG A 326 12.36 7.38 -5.34
CA ARG A 326 12.50 8.59 -4.51
C ARG A 326 11.54 8.60 -3.33
N ASN A 327 10.25 8.70 -3.64
CA ASN A 327 9.18 8.85 -2.65
C ASN A 327 7.95 8.04 -3.06
N ALA A 328 8.10 6.71 -3.10
CA ALA A 328 7.02 5.75 -3.32
C ALA A 328 6.07 5.76 -2.12
N TYR A 329 5.09 6.66 -2.15
CA TYR A 329 4.40 7.16 -0.95
C TYR A 329 3.26 6.23 -0.52
N ASP A 330 2.44 5.79 -1.47
CA ASP A 330 1.41 4.76 -1.26
C ASP A 330 1.70 3.55 -2.17
N LEU A 331 1.48 2.34 -1.64
CA LEU A 331 1.72 1.06 -2.32
C LEU A 331 0.46 0.20 -2.28
N ALA A 332 0.03 -0.33 -3.42
CA ALA A 332 -1.20 -1.12 -3.53
C ALA A 332 -1.02 -2.34 -4.45
N PHE A 333 -1.69 -3.44 -4.11
CA PHE A 333 -1.79 -4.62 -4.97
C PHE A 333 -3.02 -4.50 -5.89
N ALA A 334 -2.79 -4.70 -7.19
CA ALA A 334 -3.87 -4.85 -8.17
C ALA A 334 -4.54 -6.23 -8.04
N PRO A 335 -5.75 -6.45 -8.61
CA PRO A 335 -6.51 -7.70 -8.42
C PRO A 335 -5.81 -8.94 -8.97
N ASN A 336 -4.86 -8.75 -9.90
CA ASN A 336 -4.04 -9.80 -10.49
C ASN A 336 -2.79 -10.19 -9.65
N GLY A 337 -2.54 -9.50 -8.53
CA GLY A 337 -1.40 -9.71 -7.64
C GLY A 337 -0.15 -8.91 -7.99
N ASP A 338 -0.16 -8.06 -9.02
CA ASP A 338 0.92 -7.11 -9.29
C ASP A 338 0.94 -6.01 -8.21
N LEU A 339 2.13 -5.65 -7.74
CA LEU A 339 2.35 -4.55 -6.80
C LEU A 339 2.62 -3.26 -7.57
N PHE A 340 1.95 -2.18 -7.20
CA PHE A 340 2.17 -0.83 -7.73
C PHE A 340 2.51 0.16 -6.62
N ALA A 341 3.18 1.25 -6.98
CA ALA A 341 3.39 2.41 -6.11
C ALA A 341 3.26 3.71 -6.90
N THR A 342 2.74 4.76 -6.25
CA THR A 342 2.82 6.14 -6.75
C THR A 342 4.04 6.84 -6.17
N GLU A 343 4.77 7.57 -7.01
CA GLU A 343 6.05 8.16 -6.64
C GLU A 343 6.10 9.67 -6.96
N ASN A 344 6.42 10.49 -5.96
CA ASN A 344 6.44 11.95 -6.14
C ASN A 344 7.79 12.45 -6.68
N GLY A 345 7.74 13.42 -7.60
CA GLY A 345 8.87 13.98 -8.33
C GLY A 345 9.71 15.03 -7.56
N PRO A 346 10.86 15.44 -8.13
CA PRO A 346 11.81 16.38 -7.53
C PRO A 346 11.36 17.85 -7.67
N ASP A 347 12.15 18.81 -7.16
CA ASP A 347 11.94 20.26 -7.39
C ASP A 347 12.13 20.69 -8.89
N ARG A 348 12.41 19.75 -9.81
CA ARG A 348 12.52 19.92 -11.28
C ARG A 348 11.29 19.34 -11.96
N ASP A 349 10.85 19.93 -13.08
CA ASP A 349 9.60 19.59 -13.79
C ASP A 349 9.66 18.26 -14.57
N MET A 350 9.99 17.17 -13.88
CA MET A 350 10.03 15.79 -14.39
C MET A 350 8.72 15.08 -14.00
N ALA A 351 8.23 14.17 -14.84
CA ALA A 351 6.96 13.48 -14.61
C ALA A 351 6.96 12.68 -13.29
N GLU A 352 5.86 12.75 -12.53
CA GLU A 352 5.59 11.85 -11.40
C GLU A 352 5.22 10.46 -11.95
N GLU A 353 5.42 9.41 -11.15
CA GLU A 353 5.39 8.03 -11.65
C GLU A 353 4.31 7.17 -10.97
N LEU A 354 3.76 6.23 -11.75
CA LEU A 354 3.21 4.97 -11.26
C LEU A 354 4.18 3.87 -11.68
N ASN A 355 4.66 3.09 -10.72
CA ASN A 355 5.67 2.05 -10.94
C ASN A 355 5.10 0.67 -10.63
N TRP A 356 5.08 -0.23 -11.64
CA TRP A 356 4.80 -1.66 -11.44
C TRP A 356 6.03 -2.33 -10.81
N LEU A 357 5.97 -2.53 -9.48
CA LEU A 357 7.09 -2.96 -8.65
C LEU A 357 7.38 -4.46 -8.80
N ARG A 358 8.63 -4.77 -9.14
CA ARG A 358 9.09 -6.11 -9.49
C ARG A 358 10.45 -6.43 -8.88
N GLU A 359 10.69 -7.69 -8.58
CA GLU A 359 11.92 -8.16 -7.91
C GLU A 359 13.17 -7.97 -8.78
N GLY A 360 14.15 -7.22 -8.27
CA GLY A 360 15.41 -6.93 -8.95
C GLY A 360 15.36 -5.79 -9.98
N HIS A 361 14.22 -5.09 -10.09
CA HIS A 361 14.07 -3.96 -10.99
C HIS A 361 14.56 -2.65 -10.36
N HIS A 362 15.13 -1.76 -11.17
CA HIS A 362 15.60 -0.43 -10.78
C HIS A 362 14.84 0.64 -11.58
N TYR A 363 14.14 1.56 -10.92
CA TYR A 363 13.12 2.40 -11.59
C TYR A 363 13.72 3.66 -12.20
N GLY A 364 14.64 4.32 -11.50
CA GLY A 364 15.53 5.30 -12.13
C GLY A 364 16.29 6.18 -11.16
N PHE A 365 15.68 6.47 -10.01
CA PHE A 365 16.19 7.46 -9.08
C PHE A 365 17.58 7.08 -8.54
N PRO A 366 18.53 8.04 -8.43
CA PRO A 366 18.39 9.45 -8.77
C PRO A 366 18.78 9.81 -10.22
N TRP A 367 19.24 8.86 -11.03
CA TRP A 367 19.77 9.11 -12.38
C TRP A 367 18.73 9.47 -13.43
N ARG A 368 17.51 8.95 -13.28
CA ARG A 368 16.37 9.15 -14.17
C ARG A 368 15.09 9.24 -13.35
N MET A 369 14.14 10.06 -13.79
CA MET A 369 12.77 10.06 -13.28
C MET A 369 11.81 10.55 -14.36
N GLY A 370 10.57 10.06 -14.35
CA GLY A 370 9.69 10.11 -15.51
C GLY A 370 10.35 9.36 -16.67
N LEU A 371 10.66 10.08 -17.75
CA LEU A 371 11.44 9.56 -18.88
C LEU A 371 12.79 10.30 -19.07
N GLU A 372 13.18 11.13 -18.10
CA GLU A 372 14.26 12.09 -18.23
C GLU A 372 15.47 11.75 -17.37
N ASP A 373 16.67 11.92 -17.93
CA ASP A 373 17.92 11.76 -17.18
C ASP A 373 18.20 13.02 -16.33
N THR A 374 18.43 12.83 -15.03
CA THR A 374 18.76 13.90 -14.08
C THR A 374 20.02 14.65 -14.55
N PRO A 375 19.92 15.94 -14.89
CA PRO A 375 20.87 16.54 -15.82
C PRO A 375 22.24 16.87 -15.21
N GLN A 376 22.36 16.87 -13.87
CA GLN A 376 23.62 17.13 -13.17
C GLN A 376 24.77 16.17 -13.56
N GLN A 377 24.43 14.97 -14.06
CA GLN A 377 25.38 13.97 -14.52
C GLN A 377 26.09 14.32 -15.83
N PHE A 378 25.63 15.34 -16.56
CA PHE A 378 26.21 15.76 -17.84
C PHE A 378 27.17 16.94 -17.69
N SER A 379 28.35 16.83 -18.30
CA SER A 379 29.47 17.78 -18.16
C SER A 379 29.23 19.20 -18.70
N ASP A 380 28.20 19.34 -19.51
CA ASP A 380 27.77 20.54 -20.24
C ASP A 380 26.46 21.12 -19.69
N TYR A 381 25.96 20.60 -18.57
CA TYR A 381 24.76 21.11 -17.90
C TYR A 381 24.97 22.52 -17.33
N ASP A 382 24.16 23.47 -17.77
CA ASP A 382 24.03 24.81 -17.16
C ASP A 382 22.60 25.00 -16.63
N PRO A 383 22.38 24.99 -15.30
CA PRO A 383 21.08 25.24 -14.70
C PRO A 383 20.44 26.57 -15.10
N ALA A 384 21.22 27.57 -15.51
CA ALA A 384 20.70 28.84 -16.02
C ALA A 384 20.08 28.73 -17.43
N SER A 385 20.17 27.55 -18.05
CA SER A 385 19.56 27.21 -19.35
C SER A 385 18.54 26.06 -19.27
N ASP A 386 18.37 25.43 -18.11
CA ASP A 386 17.41 24.34 -17.89
C ASP A 386 16.01 24.90 -17.69
N PHE A 387 15.20 24.89 -18.75
CA PHE A 387 13.83 25.40 -18.69
C PHE A 387 12.95 24.64 -17.68
N LEU A 388 13.33 23.42 -17.28
CA LEU A 388 12.57 22.58 -16.36
C LEU A 388 12.86 22.88 -14.87
N LEU A 389 13.61 23.96 -14.55
CA LEU A 389 13.85 24.41 -13.18
C LEU A 389 13.07 25.70 -12.84
N PRO A 390 11.84 25.61 -12.31
CA PRO A 390 11.16 26.79 -11.79
C PRO A 390 11.90 27.37 -10.57
N ALA A 391 12.44 28.58 -10.74
CA ALA A 391 13.21 29.30 -9.71
C ALA A 391 12.44 29.60 -8.41
N ARG A 392 11.14 29.26 -8.34
CA ARG A 392 10.32 29.24 -7.12
C ARG A 392 10.75 28.16 -6.12
N PHE A 393 11.27 27.02 -6.58
CA PHE A 393 11.52 25.82 -5.77
C PHE A 393 12.76 25.93 -4.86
N THR A 394 12.83 25.11 -3.80
CA THR A 394 13.80 25.35 -2.71
C THR A 394 15.20 24.88 -3.07
N ALA A 395 15.36 23.69 -3.62
CA ALA A 395 16.66 23.20 -4.10
C ALA A 395 17.24 24.09 -5.22
N VAL A 396 16.38 24.69 -6.04
CA VAL A 396 16.79 25.67 -7.08
C VAL A 396 17.33 26.96 -6.42
N ARG A 397 16.60 27.52 -5.45
CA ARG A 397 17.01 28.76 -4.74
C ARG A 397 18.27 28.59 -3.88
N GLU A 398 18.47 27.43 -3.26
CA GLU A 398 19.68 27.12 -2.48
C GLU A 398 20.87 26.68 -3.37
N GLY A 399 20.67 26.55 -4.69
CA GLY A 399 21.72 26.25 -5.66
C GLY A 399 22.17 24.79 -5.71
N TYR A 400 21.31 23.84 -5.33
CA TYR A 400 21.63 22.41 -5.36
C TYR A 400 21.65 21.84 -6.78
N TYR A 401 20.91 22.45 -7.72
CA TYR A 401 21.03 22.17 -9.15
C TYR A 401 22.29 22.82 -9.73
N HIS A 402 23.28 21.99 -10.09
CA HIS A 402 24.55 22.41 -10.70
C HIS A 402 25.12 21.31 -11.60
N ASN A 403 26.13 21.63 -12.43
CA ASN A 403 26.94 20.58 -13.05
C ASN A 403 27.75 19.87 -11.95
N ASP A 404 27.66 18.54 -11.91
CA ASP A 404 28.32 17.72 -10.91
C ASP A 404 29.23 16.67 -11.57
N PRO A 405 30.53 16.99 -11.80
CA PRO A 405 31.50 16.05 -12.33
C PRO A 405 31.79 14.83 -11.44
N THR A 406 31.12 14.72 -10.29
CA THR A 406 31.21 13.58 -9.35
C THR A 406 29.91 12.78 -9.28
N TYR A 407 28.92 13.07 -10.13
CA TYR A 407 27.71 12.28 -10.23
C TYR A 407 28.07 10.83 -10.62
N PRO A 408 27.57 9.80 -9.91
CA PRO A 408 27.91 8.41 -10.22
C PRO A 408 27.35 8.01 -11.60
N PRO A 409 28.02 7.14 -12.36
CA PRO A 409 27.44 6.59 -13.59
C PRO A 409 26.21 5.72 -13.27
N PRO A 410 25.17 5.72 -14.10
CA PRO A 410 23.96 4.93 -13.87
C PRO A 410 24.22 3.42 -13.96
N PRO A 411 23.38 2.58 -13.29
CA PRO A 411 23.25 1.18 -13.66
C PRO A 411 22.72 1.05 -15.11
N ARG A 412 22.84 -0.14 -15.70
CA ARG A 412 22.72 -0.29 -17.17
C ARG A 412 21.30 -0.43 -17.71
N ASP A 413 20.36 -0.79 -16.84
CA ASP A 413 19.01 -1.19 -17.22
C ASP A 413 18.03 -0.55 -16.22
N PHE A 414 17.21 0.39 -16.69
CA PHE A 414 16.13 0.99 -15.91
C PHE A 414 14.76 0.40 -16.31
N THR A 415 13.87 0.34 -15.33
CA THR A 415 12.46 -0.02 -15.51
C THR A 415 11.67 1.27 -15.58
N GLU A 416 11.35 1.67 -16.80
CA GLU A 416 10.60 2.90 -17.07
C GLU A 416 9.22 2.85 -16.36
N PRO A 417 8.65 4.01 -15.97
CA PRO A 417 7.34 4.06 -15.34
C PRO A 417 6.22 3.65 -16.30
N VAL A 418 4.99 3.51 -15.77
CA VAL A 418 3.80 3.28 -16.58
C VAL A 418 3.56 4.49 -17.50
N ILE A 419 3.40 4.23 -18.79
CA ILE A 419 3.30 5.27 -19.82
C ILE A 419 1.86 5.74 -19.96
N ASN A 420 1.61 7.03 -19.75
CA ASN A 420 0.31 7.63 -19.94
C ASN A 420 0.01 7.85 -21.44
N LEU A 421 -1.20 7.48 -21.85
CA LEU A 421 -1.76 7.61 -23.21
C LEU A 421 -2.82 8.71 -23.33
N GLY A 422 -2.87 9.62 -22.34
CA GLY A 422 -3.83 10.72 -22.21
C GLY A 422 -5.27 10.26 -21.97
N PRO A 423 -6.23 11.21 -21.90
CA PRO A 423 -6.08 12.64 -22.21
C PRO A 423 -5.90 13.52 -20.96
N ASP A 424 -5.50 12.95 -19.82
CA ASP A 424 -5.37 13.70 -18.57
C ASP A 424 -4.08 13.37 -17.82
N ALA A 425 -3.58 14.37 -17.08
CA ALA A 425 -2.34 14.30 -16.30
C ALA A 425 -1.08 14.02 -17.13
N ASP A 426 -1.08 14.35 -18.42
CA ASP A 426 0.03 14.18 -19.37
C ASP A 426 0.56 15.51 -19.92
N ALA A 427 0.32 16.61 -19.21
CA ALA A 427 0.97 17.87 -19.50
C ALA A 427 2.46 17.81 -19.11
N TYR A 428 3.30 18.42 -19.93
CA TYR A 428 4.75 18.49 -19.69
C TYR A 428 5.27 19.87 -20.09
N ARG A 429 6.41 20.26 -19.54
CA ARG A 429 7.17 21.41 -20.06
C ARG A 429 8.23 20.89 -21.03
N ASP A 430 8.30 21.48 -22.22
CA ASP A 430 9.26 21.08 -23.24
C ASP A 430 10.68 21.61 -22.89
N PRO A 431 11.70 20.75 -22.74
CA PRO A 431 13.05 21.17 -22.40
C PRO A 431 13.76 21.95 -23.52
N ALA A 432 13.21 22.04 -24.74
CA ALA A 432 13.79 22.79 -25.84
C ALA A 432 13.36 24.28 -25.89
N ASP A 433 12.18 24.62 -25.37
CA ASP A 433 11.63 25.98 -25.44
C ASP A 433 10.90 26.49 -24.18
N GLY A 434 10.75 25.64 -23.15
CA GLY A 434 10.14 25.97 -21.87
C GLY A 434 8.62 26.13 -21.89
N GLN A 435 7.96 25.87 -23.03
CA GLN A 435 6.50 25.92 -23.13
C GLN A 435 5.86 24.67 -22.54
N ILE A 436 4.72 24.86 -21.89
CA ILE A 436 3.89 23.76 -21.40
C ILE A 436 3.02 23.25 -22.56
N LYS A 437 2.99 21.93 -22.74
CA LYS A 437 2.36 21.21 -23.86
C LYS A 437 1.66 19.97 -23.33
N ASP A 438 0.69 19.47 -24.08
CA ASP A 438 -0.04 18.22 -23.81
C ASP A 438 0.62 17.06 -24.58
N ALA A 439 0.95 15.96 -23.91
CA ALA A 439 1.68 14.87 -24.55
C ALA A 439 0.81 14.06 -25.51
N SER A 440 -0.46 13.83 -25.20
CA SER A 440 -1.38 13.08 -26.05
C SER A 440 -1.85 13.87 -27.27
N GLU A 441 -1.99 15.19 -27.19
CA GLU A 441 -2.25 16.05 -28.35
C GLU A 441 -1.04 16.13 -29.30
N GLU A 442 0.18 16.28 -28.78
CA GLU A 442 1.42 16.26 -29.60
C GLU A 442 1.82 14.83 -30.05
N GLY A 443 1.23 13.79 -29.44
CA GLY A 443 1.52 12.38 -29.73
C GLY A 443 2.92 11.93 -29.29
N VAL A 444 3.47 12.55 -28.24
CA VAL A 444 4.78 12.22 -27.68
C VAL A 444 4.67 11.20 -26.54
N ARG A 445 5.72 10.40 -26.31
CA ARG A 445 5.75 9.45 -25.20
C ARG A 445 6.06 10.20 -23.91
N PHE A 446 5.17 10.10 -22.92
CA PHE A 446 5.27 10.74 -21.61
C PHE A 446 5.48 9.72 -20.48
N GLY A 447 5.78 10.20 -19.26
CA GLY A 447 5.79 9.39 -18.04
C GLY A 447 4.37 9.02 -17.60
N THR A 448 4.10 8.95 -16.30
CA THR A 448 2.73 8.67 -15.83
C THR A 448 1.92 9.95 -15.58
N PHE A 449 2.43 10.89 -14.76
CA PHE A 449 1.68 12.07 -14.37
C PHE A 449 2.49 13.36 -14.49
N THR A 450 1.85 14.48 -14.81
CA THR A 450 2.44 15.83 -14.80
C THR A 450 3.22 16.09 -13.51
N ALA A 451 4.37 16.74 -13.63
CA ALA A 451 5.21 17.12 -12.51
C ALA A 451 4.43 17.85 -11.40
N HIS A 452 4.81 17.64 -10.14
CA HIS A 452 4.24 18.30 -8.94
C HIS A 452 2.77 17.98 -8.61
N ARG A 453 2.07 17.13 -9.39
CA ARG A 453 0.71 16.67 -9.06
C ARG A 453 0.63 16.02 -7.67
N SER A 454 1.72 15.39 -7.22
CA SER A 454 1.81 14.62 -5.98
C SER A 454 0.72 13.52 -5.94
N PRO A 455 0.89 12.42 -6.70
CA PRO A 455 -0.08 11.31 -6.73
C PRO A 455 -0.14 10.55 -5.40
N LEU A 456 -1.31 10.55 -4.75
CA LEU A 456 -1.59 9.90 -3.45
C LEU A 456 -2.82 8.97 -3.55
N GLY A 457 -3.04 8.15 -2.52
CA GLY A 457 -4.30 7.40 -2.35
C GLY A 457 -4.55 6.36 -3.45
N LEU A 458 -3.49 5.66 -3.87
CA LEU A 458 -3.57 4.62 -4.90
C LEU A 458 -4.44 3.45 -4.42
N VAL A 459 -5.54 3.19 -5.12
CA VAL A 459 -6.48 2.10 -4.84
C VAL A 459 -6.86 1.34 -6.10
N PHE A 460 -7.29 0.08 -5.95
CA PHE A 460 -7.73 -0.79 -7.05
C PHE A 460 -9.08 -1.45 -6.72
N ASP A 461 -9.87 -1.75 -7.75
CA ASP A 461 -11.08 -2.59 -7.64
C ASP A 461 -10.73 -4.08 -7.44
N ALA A 462 -10.09 -4.39 -6.31
CA ALA A 462 -9.64 -5.73 -5.93
C ALA A 462 -10.74 -6.81 -6.04
N ASP A 463 -11.99 -6.42 -5.75
CA ASP A 463 -13.15 -7.31 -5.75
C ASP A 463 -13.82 -7.45 -7.14
N ASN A 464 -13.36 -6.71 -8.16
CA ASN A 464 -13.93 -6.64 -9.51
C ASN A 464 -15.42 -6.23 -9.50
N ALA A 465 -15.80 -5.35 -8.57
CA ALA A 465 -17.17 -4.94 -8.28
C ALA A 465 -17.67 -3.78 -9.16
N LEU A 466 -16.77 -3.07 -9.84
CA LEU A 466 -17.09 -2.05 -10.83
C LEU A 466 -17.41 -2.71 -12.19
N ALA A 467 -18.27 -2.07 -12.98
CA ALA A 467 -18.51 -2.47 -14.36
C ALA A 467 -17.46 -1.87 -15.29
N GLU A 468 -17.35 -2.45 -16.49
CA GLU A 468 -16.74 -1.82 -17.66
C GLU A 468 -17.17 -0.34 -17.81
N PRO A 469 -16.24 0.63 -17.97
CA PRO A 469 -14.82 0.48 -18.27
C PRO A 469 -13.92 0.65 -17.02
N PHE A 470 -14.32 0.14 -15.86
CA PHE A 470 -13.64 0.35 -14.57
C PHE A 470 -13.30 -0.95 -13.83
N GLN A 471 -13.61 -2.12 -14.40
CA GLN A 471 -13.60 -3.39 -13.67
C GLN A 471 -12.18 -3.88 -13.38
N GLY A 472 -11.80 -3.90 -12.10
CA GLY A 472 -10.44 -4.30 -11.67
C GLY A 472 -9.36 -3.23 -11.84
N ASP A 473 -9.72 -2.02 -12.29
CA ASP A 473 -8.78 -0.93 -12.57
C ASP A 473 -8.27 -0.21 -11.32
N GLY A 474 -7.24 0.62 -11.53
CA GLY A 474 -6.67 1.50 -10.52
C GLY A 474 -7.28 2.91 -10.53
N PHE A 475 -7.18 3.59 -9.39
CA PHE A 475 -7.52 5.00 -9.24
C PHE A 475 -6.50 5.70 -8.34
N VAL A 476 -6.26 7.00 -8.61
CA VAL A 476 -5.26 7.81 -7.89
C VAL A 476 -5.71 9.26 -7.77
N LEU A 477 -5.36 9.91 -6.67
CA LEU A 477 -5.66 11.32 -6.39
C LEU A 477 -4.47 12.22 -6.72
N SER A 478 -4.74 13.41 -7.26
CA SER A 478 -3.73 14.47 -7.39
C SER A 478 -3.89 15.50 -6.28
N TRP A 479 -2.92 15.59 -5.37
CA TRP A 479 -3.03 16.43 -4.16
C TRP A 479 -2.94 17.93 -4.43
N THR A 480 -2.07 18.34 -5.35
CA THR A 480 -1.67 19.74 -5.52
C THR A 480 -2.65 20.50 -6.41
N GLU A 481 -2.89 21.79 -6.12
CA GLU A 481 -3.73 22.66 -6.98
C GLU A 481 -3.01 22.90 -8.32
N GLY A 482 -3.73 22.77 -9.44
CA GLY A 482 -3.18 23.12 -10.75
C GLY A 482 -3.19 24.63 -10.98
N ASP A 483 -2.23 25.14 -11.74
CA ASP A 483 -2.06 26.58 -12.00
C ASP A 483 -2.72 27.00 -13.33
N PRO A 484 -3.93 27.59 -13.32
CA PRO A 484 -4.61 28.01 -14.55
C PRO A 484 -4.01 29.28 -15.18
N ASP A 485 -3.09 29.96 -14.49
CA ASP A 485 -2.37 31.14 -14.99
C ASP A 485 -0.90 30.79 -15.38
N GLY A 486 -0.34 29.70 -14.82
CA GLY A 486 0.69 28.88 -15.45
C GLY A 486 1.83 28.39 -14.56
N ASP A 487 2.55 29.29 -13.89
CA ASP A 487 3.80 28.99 -13.16
C ASP A 487 4.00 29.84 -11.88
N ASP A 488 2.96 30.51 -11.41
CA ASP A 488 3.01 31.42 -10.27
C ASP A 488 2.82 30.70 -8.92
N VAL A 489 2.32 29.45 -8.91
CA VAL A 489 2.22 28.61 -7.69
C VAL A 489 3.06 27.33 -7.74
N ALA A 490 3.21 26.67 -6.59
CA ALA A 490 3.86 25.37 -6.49
C ALA A 490 2.82 24.25 -6.71
N GLY A 491 2.67 23.83 -7.96
CA GLY A 491 1.81 22.73 -8.38
C GLY A 491 2.09 22.31 -9.82
N PRO A 492 1.32 21.35 -10.36
CA PRO A 492 1.25 21.14 -11.80
C PRO A 492 0.80 22.46 -12.45
N PHE A 493 1.37 22.74 -13.62
CA PHE A 493 1.29 24.03 -14.29
C PHE A 493 -0.09 24.22 -14.98
N ASN A 494 -0.16 24.46 -16.30
CA ASN A 494 -1.43 24.62 -17.04
C ASN A 494 -2.22 23.29 -17.22
N ASP A 495 -2.36 22.50 -16.14
CA ASP A 495 -2.97 21.17 -16.10
C ASP A 495 -3.92 21.06 -14.89
N PRO A 496 -5.22 20.78 -15.10
CA PRO A 496 -6.17 20.64 -13.99
C PRO A 496 -5.81 19.45 -13.09
N SER A 497 -5.81 19.73 -11.78
CA SER A 497 -5.48 18.81 -10.70
C SER A 497 -6.48 18.99 -9.54
N GLN A 498 -6.24 18.37 -8.38
CA GLN A 498 -7.25 18.15 -7.32
C GLN A 498 -8.44 17.38 -7.87
N ASP A 499 -8.13 16.18 -8.34
CA ASP A 499 -9.00 15.27 -9.05
C ASP A 499 -8.79 13.80 -8.60
N LEU A 500 -9.68 12.94 -9.08
CA LEU A 500 -9.51 11.50 -9.12
C LEU A 500 -9.31 11.07 -10.57
N LEU A 501 -8.20 10.41 -10.83
CA LEU A 501 -7.83 9.83 -12.10
C LEU A 501 -8.16 8.33 -12.10
N HIS A 502 -8.79 7.85 -13.16
CA HIS A 502 -8.95 6.43 -13.48
C HIS A 502 -7.74 5.95 -14.30
N LEU A 503 -7.30 4.73 -14.04
CA LEU A 503 -6.12 4.08 -14.61
C LEU A 503 -6.54 2.78 -15.33
N ASP A 504 -7.02 2.90 -16.57
CA ASP A 504 -7.21 1.78 -17.51
C ASP A 504 -5.81 1.23 -17.90
N LEU A 505 -5.44 0.09 -17.32
CA LEU A 505 -4.06 -0.43 -17.27
C LEU A 505 -3.83 -1.63 -18.19
N ALA A 506 -3.28 -1.38 -19.38
CA ALA A 506 -2.95 -2.40 -20.36
C ALA A 506 -1.50 -2.90 -20.22
N LYS A 507 -1.27 -4.22 -20.06
CA LYS A 507 0.08 -4.80 -20.17
C LYS A 507 0.57 -4.74 -21.63
N VAL A 508 1.67 -4.03 -21.86
CA VAL A 508 2.30 -3.87 -23.17
C VAL A 508 3.79 -4.21 -23.07
N GLY A 509 4.21 -5.24 -23.80
CA GLY A 509 5.59 -5.75 -23.74
C GLY A 509 5.93 -6.33 -22.37
N ASP A 510 6.83 -5.67 -21.64
CA ASP A 510 7.24 -5.99 -20.27
C ASP A 510 6.95 -4.83 -19.30
N ASN A 511 5.93 -4.02 -19.59
CA ASN A 511 5.42 -3.01 -18.65
C ASN A 511 3.91 -2.81 -18.82
N TYR A 512 3.38 -1.74 -18.23
CA TYR A 512 2.03 -1.25 -18.51
C TYR A 512 2.07 0.07 -19.29
N GLU A 513 1.05 0.28 -20.11
CA GLU A 513 0.57 1.59 -20.55
C GLU A 513 -0.74 1.87 -19.82
N ALA A 514 -1.01 3.14 -19.49
CA ALA A 514 -2.23 3.58 -18.83
C ALA A 514 -2.98 4.59 -19.71
N ARG A 515 -4.28 4.38 -19.91
CA ARG A 515 -5.18 5.47 -20.29
C ARG A 515 -5.61 6.19 -19.02
N VAL A 516 -4.90 7.27 -18.70
CA VAL A 516 -5.22 8.09 -17.52
C VAL A 516 -6.34 9.05 -17.91
N THR A 517 -7.46 9.02 -17.18
CA THR A 517 -8.62 9.88 -17.46
C THR A 517 -9.18 10.46 -16.17
N ARG A 518 -9.41 11.77 -16.13
CA ARG A 518 -10.02 12.48 -15.01
C ARG A 518 -11.50 12.14 -14.94
N ILE A 519 -11.91 11.40 -13.90
CA ILE A 519 -13.32 11.02 -13.70
C ILE A 519 -14.07 11.96 -12.76
N VAL A 520 -13.37 12.65 -11.86
CA VAL A 520 -13.88 13.73 -11.02
C VAL A 520 -12.80 14.81 -10.89
N GLY A 521 -13.17 16.09 -10.99
CA GLY A 521 -12.26 17.21 -10.74
C GLY A 521 -12.85 18.28 -9.82
N GLY A 522 -11.99 19.09 -9.21
CA GLY A 522 -12.39 20.19 -8.33
C GLY A 522 -12.55 19.82 -6.86
N PHE A 523 -11.80 18.83 -6.38
CA PHE A 523 -11.58 18.62 -4.94
C PHE A 523 -10.77 19.80 -4.35
N SER A 524 -10.59 19.78 -3.03
CA SER A 524 -9.81 20.75 -2.26
C SER A 524 -8.74 20.04 -1.42
N ASN A 525 -7.57 19.82 -2.01
CA ASN A 525 -6.49 18.96 -1.54
C ASN A 525 -6.99 17.55 -1.13
N PRO A 526 -7.39 16.70 -2.10
CA PRO A 526 -7.73 15.30 -1.81
C PRO A 526 -6.46 14.55 -1.41
N ILE A 527 -6.52 13.75 -0.34
CA ILE A 527 -5.30 13.20 0.29
C ILE A 527 -5.21 11.67 0.32
N ASP A 528 -6.37 10.99 0.29
CA ASP A 528 -6.43 9.54 0.42
C ASP A 528 -7.81 8.99 -0.02
N ALA A 529 -7.86 7.71 -0.39
CA ALA A 529 -9.06 7.06 -0.94
C ALA A 529 -9.23 5.60 -0.48
N GLU A 530 -10.47 5.10 -0.52
CA GLU A 530 -10.84 3.70 -0.25
C GLU A 530 -11.97 3.21 -1.18
N ILE A 531 -12.06 1.91 -1.43
CA ILE A 531 -13.07 1.32 -2.34
C ILE A 531 -13.93 0.27 -1.62
N ILE A 532 -15.27 0.38 -1.73
CA ILE A 532 -16.22 -0.64 -1.26
C ILE A 532 -17.25 -0.90 -2.35
N GLY A 533 -17.22 -2.10 -2.93
CA GLY A 533 -18.13 -2.46 -4.03
C GLY A 533 -17.97 -1.48 -5.19
N ASN A 534 -19.09 -0.90 -5.67
CA ASN A 534 -19.07 0.05 -6.78
C ASN A 534 -18.80 1.52 -6.37
N ARG A 535 -18.17 1.74 -5.21
CA ARG A 535 -18.07 3.07 -4.58
C ARG A 535 -16.66 3.40 -4.17
N ILE A 536 -16.21 4.60 -4.56
CA ILE A 536 -14.92 5.17 -4.16
C ILE A 536 -15.19 6.28 -3.13
N TYR A 537 -14.46 6.24 -2.03
CA TYR A 537 -14.55 7.22 -0.95
C TYR A 537 -13.28 8.05 -0.88
N VAL A 538 -13.39 9.36 -1.05
CA VAL A 538 -12.26 10.30 -1.09
C VAL A 538 -12.33 11.27 0.08
N ILE A 539 -11.21 11.50 0.78
CA ILE A 539 -11.11 12.49 1.85
C ILE A 539 -10.28 13.71 1.46
N GLU A 540 -10.76 14.89 1.87
CA GLU A 540 -10.10 16.18 1.62
C GLU A 540 -9.43 16.75 2.88
N TRP A 541 -8.20 17.25 2.70
CA TRP A 541 -7.47 17.99 3.73
C TRP A 541 -7.85 19.48 3.80
N GLY A 542 -8.13 20.09 2.63
CA GLY A 542 -7.98 21.52 2.38
C GLY A 542 -9.12 22.41 2.90
N GLY A 543 -9.72 23.18 2.00
CA GLY A 543 -10.86 24.04 2.29
C GLY A 543 -12.16 23.25 2.38
N GLY A 544 -12.39 22.41 1.37
CA GLY A 544 -13.58 21.58 1.17
C GLY A 544 -13.85 20.64 2.35
N ARG A 545 -12.88 19.80 2.73
CA ARG A 545 -12.96 18.83 3.85
C ARG A 545 -14.21 17.95 3.80
N GLY A 546 -14.62 17.52 2.60
CA GLY A 546 -15.61 16.47 2.43
C GLY A 546 -15.04 15.09 2.74
N LEU A 547 -15.93 14.19 3.17
CA LEU A 547 -15.92 12.81 2.71
C LEU A 547 -16.82 12.77 1.48
N TRP A 548 -16.24 12.41 0.35
CA TRP A 548 -16.91 12.28 -0.93
C TRP A 548 -17.20 10.82 -1.22
N GLU A 549 -18.42 10.52 -1.63
CA GLU A 549 -18.78 9.25 -2.24
C GLU A 549 -18.92 9.46 -3.74
N LEU A 550 -18.24 8.61 -4.52
CA LEU A 550 -18.43 8.47 -5.95
C LEU A 550 -19.08 7.11 -6.19
N VAL A 551 -20.29 7.10 -6.73
CA VAL A 551 -21.01 5.89 -7.15
C VAL A 551 -20.74 5.67 -8.63
N LEU A 552 -19.95 4.65 -8.94
CA LEU A 552 -19.60 4.27 -10.30
C LEU A 552 -20.54 3.15 -10.79
N PRO A 553 -20.58 2.85 -12.11
CA PRO A 553 -21.31 1.71 -12.64
C PRO A 553 -20.94 0.39 -11.93
N GLN A 554 -21.94 -0.34 -11.43
CA GLN A 554 -21.75 -1.62 -10.72
C GLN A 554 -21.70 -2.80 -11.69
N ALA A 555 -20.77 -3.74 -11.49
CA ALA A 555 -20.69 -4.98 -12.25
C ALA A 555 -22.02 -5.74 -12.21
N VAL A 556 -22.58 -6.06 -13.39
CA VAL A 556 -23.79 -6.89 -13.49
C VAL A 556 -23.42 -8.35 -13.25
N THR A 557 -23.27 -8.70 -11.97
CA THR A 557 -23.33 -10.09 -11.52
C THR A 557 -24.74 -10.64 -11.82
N GLU A 558 -24.83 -11.74 -12.57
CA GLU A 558 -26.10 -12.46 -12.71
C GLU A 558 -26.60 -12.83 -11.31
N THR A 559 -27.80 -12.35 -10.97
CA THR A 559 -28.03 -11.84 -9.62
C THR A 559 -28.04 -12.93 -8.56
N ALA A 560 -26.99 -12.94 -7.73
CA ALA A 560 -26.99 -13.68 -6.48
C ALA A 560 -28.06 -13.09 -5.56
N VAL A 561 -29.06 -13.90 -5.18
CA VAL A 561 -30.03 -13.51 -4.14
C VAL A 561 -29.28 -13.49 -2.80
N ALA A 562 -29.46 -12.40 -2.05
CA ALA A 562 -28.63 -12.05 -0.90
C ALA A 562 -28.46 -13.19 0.13
N GLU A 563 -27.23 -13.35 0.63
CA GLU A 563 -26.93 -14.23 1.74
C GLU A 563 -27.53 -13.67 3.04
N ALA A 564 -28.65 -14.25 3.44
CA ALA A 564 -29.02 -14.33 4.85
C ALA A 564 -28.51 -15.66 5.43
N GLU A 565 -28.27 -15.69 6.74
CA GLU A 565 -27.61 -16.78 7.45
C GLU A 565 -28.13 -18.18 7.08
N GLY A 566 -27.24 -19.07 6.66
CA GLY A 566 -27.48 -20.51 6.65
C GLY A 566 -28.59 -21.02 5.72
N ILE A 567 -28.95 -20.28 4.65
CA ILE A 567 -29.91 -20.77 3.65
C ILE A 567 -29.32 -21.94 2.86
N VAL A 568 -29.64 -23.16 3.31
CA VAL A 568 -29.54 -24.37 2.50
C VAL A 568 -30.34 -24.15 1.19
N PRO A 569 -29.79 -24.46 0.00
CA PRO A 569 -30.48 -24.24 -1.26
C PRO A 569 -31.87 -24.89 -1.28
N ALA A 570 -32.91 -24.15 -1.68
CA ALA A 570 -34.28 -24.67 -1.64
C ALA A 570 -34.56 -25.80 -2.65
N GLU A 571 -33.74 -25.89 -3.70
CA GLU A 571 -33.83 -26.90 -4.77
C GLU A 571 -32.44 -27.30 -5.28
N PHE A 572 -32.36 -28.49 -5.90
CA PHE A 572 -31.18 -28.90 -6.65
C PHE A 572 -31.14 -28.20 -8.01
N ALA A 573 -30.00 -27.65 -8.39
CA ALA A 573 -29.82 -27.03 -9.70
C ALA A 573 -28.40 -27.23 -10.24
N LEU A 574 -28.29 -27.26 -11.57
CA LEU A 574 -27.03 -27.23 -12.32
C LEU A 574 -27.00 -25.93 -13.12
N ALA A 575 -25.99 -25.09 -12.88
CA ALA A 575 -25.84 -23.79 -13.54
C ALA A 575 -25.19 -23.94 -14.92
N GLN A 576 -25.26 -22.88 -15.73
CA GLN A 576 -24.46 -22.80 -16.94
C GLN A 576 -22.98 -22.67 -16.58
N ASN A 577 -22.09 -23.30 -17.34
CA ASN A 577 -20.66 -23.20 -17.13
C ASN A 577 -20.14 -21.82 -17.57
N PHE A 578 -19.11 -21.31 -16.89
CA PHE A 578 -18.49 -20.02 -17.23
C PHE A 578 -16.95 -20.10 -17.20
N PRO A 579 -16.23 -19.55 -18.19
CA PRO A 579 -16.76 -18.99 -19.45
C PRO A 579 -17.34 -20.08 -20.37
N ASN A 580 -18.19 -19.68 -21.32
CA ASN A 580 -18.75 -20.55 -22.36
C ASN A 580 -19.08 -19.76 -23.64
N PRO A 581 -18.37 -19.94 -24.77
CA PRO A 581 -17.25 -20.87 -24.96
C PRO A 581 -16.03 -20.56 -24.09
N PHE A 582 -15.11 -21.52 -23.96
CA PHE A 582 -13.87 -21.37 -23.18
C PHE A 582 -12.66 -21.90 -23.95
N ASN A 583 -11.45 -21.45 -23.61
CA ASN A 583 -10.20 -21.79 -24.30
C ASN A 583 -9.24 -22.67 -23.46
N ALA A 584 -9.09 -22.39 -22.17
CA ALA A 584 -8.18 -23.11 -21.27
C ALA A 584 -8.92 -23.93 -20.20
N SER A 585 -9.88 -23.34 -19.51
CA SER A 585 -10.72 -24.02 -18.52
C SER A 585 -12.10 -23.35 -18.37
N THR A 586 -13.04 -24.04 -17.73
CA THR A 586 -14.38 -23.52 -17.42
C THR A 586 -14.87 -24.06 -16.07
N THR A 587 -15.60 -23.23 -15.33
CA THR A 587 -16.19 -23.58 -14.03
C THR A 587 -17.64 -24.00 -14.21
N ILE A 588 -17.99 -25.18 -13.70
CA ILE A 588 -19.34 -25.69 -13.61
C ILE A 588 -19.81 -25.51 -12.15
N ALA A 589 -20.84 -24.70 -11.96
CA ALA A 589 -21.48 -24.54 -10.65
C ALA A 589 -22.77 -25.38 -10.55
N PHE A 590 -23.06 -25.86 -9.35
CA PHE A 590 -24.31 -26.55 -9.01
C PHE A 590 -24.63 -26.35 -7.52
N GLN A 591 -25.85 -26.70 -7.11
CA GLN A 591 -26.32 -26.56 -5.73
C GLN A 591 -27.09 -27.81 -5.29
N LEU A 592 -26.99 -28.15 -4.01
CA LEU A 592 -27.62 -29.34 -3.42
C LEU A 592 -28.55 -28.91 -2.29
N ALA A 593 -29.83 -29.27 -2.38
CA ALA A 593 -30.81 -28.94 -1.33
C ALA A 593 -30.72 -29.84 -0.10
N LEU A 594 -30.06 -30.99 -0.23
CA LEU A 594 -29.88 -32.00 0.82
C LEU A 594 -28.50 -32.66 0.65
N PRO A 595 -27.83 -33.14 1.72
CA PRO A 595 -26.56 -33.85 1.58
C PRO A 595 -26.75 -35.11 0.72
N SER A 596 -26.00 -35.23 -0.36
CA SER A 596 -26.30 -36.15 -1.48
C SER A 596 -25.06 -36.81 -2.05
N GLN A 597 -25.19 -38.06 -2.49
CA GLN A 597 -24.20 -38.69 -3.37
C GLN A 597 -24.28 -38.06 -4.75
N VAL A 598 -23.17 -37.50 -5.23
CA VAL A 598 -23.07 -36.75 -6.48
C VAL A 598 -22.07 -37.40 -7.45
N GLU A 599 -22.46 -37.53 -8.72
CA GLU A 599 -21.53 -37.67 -9.86
C GLU A 599 -21.70 -36.47 -10.80
N LEU A 600 -20.61 -35.76 -11.11
CA LEU A 600 -20.58 -34.75 -12.18
C LEU A 600 -19.65 -35.24 -13.29
N SER A 601 -20.19 -35.45 -14.48
CA SER A 601 -19.47 -36.08 -15.60
C SER A 601 -19.63 -35.33 -16.92
N ILE A 602 -18.52 -35.16 -17.65
CA ILE A 602 -18.44 -34.60 -19.00
C ILE A 602 -18.65 -35.72 -20.03
N TYR A 603 -19.41 -35.43 -21.08
CA TYR A 603 -19.72 -36.32 -22.19
C TYR A 603 -19.50 -35.62 -23.53
N SER A 604 -19.12 -36.39 -24.55
CA SER A 604 -19.13 -35.94 -25.95
C SER A 604 -20.55 -35.92 -26.51
N ILE A 605 -20.78 -35.21 -27.62
CA ILE A 605 -22.10 -35.11 -28.27
C ILE A 605 -22.65 -36.47 -28.77
N SER A 606 -21.82 -37.52 -28.87
CA SER A 606 -22.23 -38.90 -29.17
C SER A 606 -22.63 -39.72 -27.92
N GLY A 607 -22.62 -39.11 -26.73
CA GLY A 607 -22.97 -39.76 -25.46
C GLY A 607 -21.83 -40.56 -24.81
N GLN A 608 -20.63 -40.62 -25.40
CA GLN A 608 -19.47 -41.21 -24.75
C GLN A 608 -18.95 -40.30 -23.63
N ARG A 609 -18.82 -40.82 -22.40
CA ARG A 609 -18.21 -40.10 -21.26
C ARG A 609 -16.76 -39.77 -21.55
N VAL A 610 -16.37 -38.53 -21.24
CA VAL A 610 -15.04 -37.94 -21.48
C VAL A 610 -14.24 -37.87 -20.19
N ARG A 611 -14.86 -37.44 -19.08
CA ARG A 611 -14.24 -37.34 -17.76
C ARG A 611 -15.30 -37.20 -16.66
N THR A 612 -15.22 -38.01 -15.60
CA THR A 612 -15.88 -37.69 -14.32
C THR A 612 -15.03 -36.67 -13.57
N LEU A 613 -15.66 -35.58 -13.12
CA LEU A 613 -15.02 -34.51 -12.33
C LEU A 613 -15.11 -34.79 -10.82
N ILE A 614 -16.24 -35.29 -10.36
CA ILE A 614 -16.43 -35.74 -8.97
C ILE A 614 -17.38 -36.94 -8.91
N SER A 615 -17.21 -37.78 -7.88
CA SER A 615 -18.05 -38.95 -7.59
C SER A 615 -18.03 -39.21 -6.07
N THR A 616 -18.69 -38.38 -5.26
CA THR A 616 -18.63 -38.44 -3.78
C THR A 616 -19.91 -37.92 -3.13
N SER A 617 -20.08 -38.13 -1.82
CA SER A 617 -21.12 -37.46 -1.04
C SER A 617 -20.72 -36.04 -0.69
N LEU A 618 -21.62 -35.08 -0.92
CA LEU A 618 -21.41 -33.65 -0.67
C LEU A 618 -22.52 -33.09 0.25
N PRO A 619 -22.24 -32.04 1.06
CA PRO A 619 -23.23 -31.36 1.90
C PRO A 619 -24.17 -30.45 1.10
N ALA A 620 -25.22 -29.96 1.77
CA ALA A 620 -26.32 -29.20 1.18
C ALA A 620 -25.99 -27.70 0.99
N GLU A 621 -25.17 -27.40 -0.02
CA GLU A 621 -24.62 -26.07 -0.28
C GLU A 621 -24.40 -25.83 -1.79
N HIS A 622 -23.77 -24.70 -2.13
CA HIS A 622 -23.32 -24.37 -3.48
C HIS A 622 -21.92 -24.94 -3.76
N HIS A 623 -21.76 -25.62 -4.89
CA HIS A 623 -20.53 -26.30 -5.31
C HIS A 623 -20.02 -25.74 -6.65
N ARG A 624 -18.70 -25.65 -6.80
CA ARG A 624 -18.04 -25.21 -8.05
C ARG A 624 -16.91 -26.19 -8.40
N LEU A 625 -16.89 -26.69 -9.64
CA LEU A 625 -15.86 -27.61 -10.14
C LEU A 625 -15.35 -27.17 -11.52
N GLN A 626 -14.04 -27.24 -11.72
CA GLN A 626 -13.39 -26.81 -12.96
C GLN A 626 -13.20 -27.98 -13.94
N TRP A 627 -13.38 -27.73 -15.24
CA TRP A 627 -12.89 -28.60 -16.31
C TRP A 627 -11.83 -27.89 -17.16
N ASP A 628 -10.80 -28.63 -17.54
CA ASP A 628 -9.55 -28.22 -18.17
C ASP A 628 -9.44 -28.65 -19.65
N GLY A 629 -10.56 -29.07 -20.24
CA GLY A 629 -10.59 -29.62 -21.59
C GLY A 629 -9.84 -30.96 -21.76
N ARG A 630 -9.63 -31.75 -20.70
CA ARG A 630 -8.96 -33.07 -20.75
C ARG A 630 -9.88 -34.24 -20.41
N ASN A 631 -9.58 -35.41 -20.97
CA ASN A 631 -10.28 -36.67 -20.71
C ASN A 631 -9.80 -37.39 -19.42
N GLU A 632 -10.37 -38.56 -19.09
CA GLU A 632 -9.96 -39.42 -17.95
C GLU A 632 -8.46 -39.81 -17.95
N ARG A 633 -7.73 -39.64 -19.06
CA ARG A 633 -6.28 -39.93 -19.19
C ARG A 633 -5.40 -38.68 -19.08
N GLY A 634 -5.99 -37.50 -18.88
CA GLY A 634 -5.28 -36.21 -18.92
C GLY A 634 -4.93 -35.73 -20.35
N GLU A 635 -5.40 -36.42 -21.39
CA GLU A 635 -5.19 -36.04 -22.79
C GLU A 635 -6.18 -34.90 -23.15
N PRO A 636 -5.71 -33.78 -23.75
CA PRO A 636 -6.60 -32.71 -24.18
C PRO A 636 -7.56 -33.15 -25.30
N VAL A 637 -8.84 -32.84 -25.18
CA VAL A 637 -9.86 -33.17 -26.20
C VAL A 637 -9.92 -32.13 -27.33
N ALA A 638 -10.66 -32.41 -28.40
CA ALA A 638 -10.78 -31.50 -29.55
C ALA A 638 -11.66 -30.28 -29.23
N SER A 639 -11.49 -29.19 -29.99
CA SER A 639 -12.42 -28.06 -29.97
C SER A 639 -13.81 -28.52 -30.44
N GLY A 640 -14.87 -28.03 -29.80
CA GLY A 640 -16.25 -28.37 -30.12
C GLY A 640 -17.18 -28.47 -28.91
N THR A 641 -18.36 -29.01 -29.16
CA THR A 641 -19.46 -29.11 -28.20
C THR A 641 -19.41 -30.38 -27.37
N TYR A 642 -19.52 -30.22 -26.06
CA TYR A 642 -19.64 -31.28 -25.06
C TYR A 642 -20.89 -31.07 -24.20
N LEU A 643 -21.32 -32.14 -23.52
CA LEU A 643 -22.36 -32.10 -22.50
C LEU A 643 -21.73 -32.32 -21.13
N TYR A 644 -22.39 -31.84 -20.08
CA TYR A 644 -22.05 -32.18 -18.70
C TYR A 644 -23.33 -32.51 -17.93
N GLN A 645 -23.28 -33.60 -17.18
CA GLN A 645 -24.42 -34.15 -16.44
C GLN A 645 -24.09 -34.23 -14.95
N LEU A 646 -25.01 -33.71 -14.14
CA LEU A 646 -25.02 -33.87 -12.69
C LEU A 646 -26.06 -34.93 -12.33
N LEU A 647 -25.64 -35.94 -11.58
CA LEU A 647 -26.47 -36.88 -10.85
C LEU A 647 -26.35 -36.53 -9.36
N ALA A 648 -27.46 -36.31 -8.66
CA ALA A 648 -27.49 -36.00 -7.22
C ALA A 648 -28.69 -36.67 -6.56
N GLY A 649 -28.50 -37.89 -6.05
CA GLY A 649 -29.62 -38.76 -5.66
C GLY A 649 -30.56 -39.03 -6.85
N ASP A 650 -31.84 -38.70 -6.71
CA ASP A 650 -32.84 -38.80 -7.79
C ASP A 650 -32.79 -37.61 -8.79
N PHE A 651 -32.04 -36.54 -8.49
CA PHE A 651 -31.93 -35.38 -9.38
C PHE A 651 -30.95 -35.65 -10.52
N VAL A 652 -31.40 -35.38 -11.75
CA VAL A 652 -30.60 -35.49 -12.97
C VAL A 652 -30.74 -34.21 -13.79
N ALA A 653 -29.65 -33.49 -13.99
CA ALA A 653 -29.59 -32.33 -14.87
C ALA A 653 -28.47 -32.48 -15.90
N THR A 654 -28.64 -31.93 -17.09
CA THR A 654 -27.63 -31.97 -18.16
C THR A 654 -27.64 -30.67 -18.94
N ARG A 655 -26.44 -30.14 -19.22
CA ARG A 655 -26.22 -28.89 -19.96
C ARG A 655 -25.11 -29.07 -20.98
N GLN A 656 -24.93 -28.06 -21.83
CA GLN A 656 -23.99 -28.05 -22.95
C GLN A 656 -22.89 -27.00 -22.72
N LEU A 657 -21.66 -27.33 -23.07
CA LEU A 657 -20.50 -26.42 -23.05
C LEU A 657 -19.66 -26.55 -24.34
N THR A 658 -18.92 -25.49 -24.68
CA THR A 658 -18.16 -25.39 -25.94
C THR A 658 -16.70 -25.05 -25.68
N LEU A 659 -15.80 -25.95 -26.05
CA LEU A 659 -14.35 -25.75 -26.00
C LEU A 659 -13.86 -25.17 -27.34
N LEU A 660 -13.09 -24.07 -27.28
CA LEU A 660 -12.34 -23.51 -28.39
C LEU A 660 -10.83 -23.73 -28.18
N LYS A 661 -10.09 -23.86 -29.26
CA LYS A 661 -8.61 -23.85 -29.33
C LYS A 661 -8.21 -23.29 -30.68
#